data_AF-A0A9E3TRN8-F1
#
_entry.id   AF-A0A9E3TRN8-F1
#
_cell.length_a   1.000
_cell.length_b   1.000
_cell.length_c   1.000
_cell.angle_alpha   90.00
_cell.angle_beta   90.00
_cell.angle_gamma   90.00
#
_symmetry.space_group_name_H-M   'P 1'
#
loop_
_entity.id
_entity.type
_entity.pdbx_description
1 polymer ?
#
loop_
_entity_poly.entity_id
_entity_poly.type
_entity_poly.pdbx_seq_one_letter_code
_entity_poly.pdbx_strand_id
1 'polypeptide(L)'
;MTLRSSFYLFAATLMFANLGAAEEFLLTLRSQTETSINSGRYHRLARQESWKPEETAVIVCDLWDLHHSQNAVRRLAEFTPRLNEVLKEARNRGATIIHAPSDCMAAYSDHPARARAVATPKAERIPDDIQSWCSRIPSEEQAVYPLDQSDGGDDDDPEEHKAWAAKLERLGRNPDLPWQRQSDLITIDSEEDFISDRGDEVWNILEQRGIKNVILTGVHVNMCVLGRPFGLRQMVRNGKNVVLMRDMTDTMYNPASWPYVSHFTGNDLIISHIEKFVCPTITSDQLIGGKAFRFKHDTRPHLAIVMAEDEYETQQTLPIFAAQHLRKDFRVSFVYADDNDRNRIPGLEVLNDADIALISVRRRTLEPERLKIVRNFVAAGKPVVGIRTASHAFSLRNMSAPEGLADWPEFDAQVFGGHYTNHHGNKLLATISTVDGSGEHPILHGVTGVPFRSGGSLYMTSPLAPETSPLLSGSVEGQPSEPVAWTFTRGDGGRSFYTSLGHRDDFENIESVRLLANGIHWAAGLPPQANFFSESRSNYERDWVNVPVPSAWEAIDSQLKDYDGVGWYRCAVRLRDSWLSEKDLTLRLPQGDDDLQAWFNGHRLQPVADIRHTLVLPISEDWIAPNDANLIVIRVADDDGSGGLVATPRLHSGKNTLLLNGRWQFRIGDDPKWCNIPLPARYGTSPDVLFEP
;
A
#
# COMPACT_ATOMS: atom_id res chain seq x y z
N MET A 1 -64.55 -44.79 -40.90
CA MET A 1 -64.48 -43.89 -42.08
C MET A 1 -64.45 -42.46 -41.56
N THR A 2 -63.72 -41.56 -42.23
CA THR A 2 -63.60 -40.10 -42.00
C THR A 2 -62.87 -39.61 -40.75
N LEU A 3 -62.02 -38.59 -40.77
CA LEU A 3 -61.10 -38.00 -41.77
C LEU A 3 -60.20 -37.04 -40.96
N ARG A 4 -58.88 -37.06 -41.17
CA ARG A 4 -57.95 -36.04 -40.62
C ARG A 4 -58.22 -34.70 -41.30
N SER A 5 -58.22 -33.61 -40.53
CA SER A 5 -58.12 -32.24 -41.06
C SER A 5 -57.13 -31.43 -40.22
N SER A 6 -55.96 -31.15 -40.78
CA SER A 6 -54.95 -30.26 -40.24
C SER A 6 -55.27 -28.82 -40.63
N PHE A 7 -55.36 -27.91 -39.67
CA PHE A 7 -55.36 -26.46 -39.92
C PHE A 7 -53.97 -25.91 -39.58
N TYR A 8 -53.30 -25.36 -40.58
CA TYR A 8 -52.09 -24.55 -40.41
C TYR A 8 -52.50 -23.13 -40.00
N LEU A 9 -52.04 -22.66 -38.84
CA LEU A 9 -52.15 -21.27 -38.43
C LEU A 9 -50.77 -20.60 -38.62
N PHE A 10 -50.69 -19.64 -39.54
CA PHE A 10 -49.53 -18.79 -39.75
C PHE A 10 -49.43 -17.81 -38.57
N ALA A 11 -48.38 -17.93 -37.74
CA ALA A 11 -48.03 -16.93 -36.74
C ALA A 11 -46.97 -15.99 -37.33
N ALA A 12 -47.35 -14.72 -37.55
CA ALA A 12 -46.42 -13.67 -37.94
C ALA A 12 -45.62 -13.23 -36.71
N THR A 13 -44.32 -13.53 -36.68
CA THR A 13 -43.39 -13.04 -35.65
C THR A 13 -42.99 -11.60 -35.99
N LEU A 14 -43.49 -10.63 -35.23
CA LEU A 14 -42.90 -9.29 -35.21
C LEU A 14 -41.51 -9.37 -34.56
N MET A 15 -40.46 -9.17 -35.35
CA MET A 15 -39.14 -8.84 -34.82
C MET A 15 -39.20 -7.41 -34.26
N PHE A 16 -39.23 -7.28 -32.94
CA PHE A 16 -38.80 -6.05 -32.29
C PHE A 16 -37.27 -6.00 -32.39
N ALA A 17 -36.77 -5.04 -33.16
CA ALA A 17 -35.36 -4.66 -33.09
C ALA A 17 -35.10 -4.13 -31.68
N ASN A 18 -34.33 -4.88 -30.90
CA ASN A 18 -33.82 -4.44 -29.61
C ASN A 18 -32.80 -3.33 -29.91
N LEU A 19 -33.22 -2.06 -29.82
CA LEU A 19 -32.31 -0.93 -29.77
C LEU A 19 -31.50 -1.11 -28.48
N GLY A 20 -30.26 -1.58 -28.63
CA GLY A 20 -29.44 -2.11 -27.55
C GLY A 20 -29.20 -1.07 -26.46
N ALA A 21 -29.62 -1.38 -25.23
CA ALA A 21 -29.03 -0.78 -24.06
C ALA A 21 -27.54 -1.17 -24.05
N ALA A 22 -26.65 -0.20 -23.82
CA ALA A 22 -25.25 -0.51 -23.61
C ALA A 22 -25.11 -1.47 -22.43
N GLU A 23 -24.24 -2.47 -22.55
CA GLU A 23 -24.03 -3.44 -21.49
C GLU A 23 -23.49 -2.71 -20.25
N GLU A 24 -24.03 -3.01 -19.05
CA GLU A 24 -23.59 -2.39 -17.80
C GLU A 24 -22.18 -2.85 -17.40
N PHE A 25 -21.38 -1.98 -16.76
CA PHE A 25 -20.08 -2.37 -16.23
C PHE A 25 -20.28 -3.30 -15.03
N LEU A 26 -19.99 -4.59 -15.21
CA LEU A 26 -19.98 -5.59 -14.15
C LEU A 26 -18.62 -5.55 -13.44
N LEU A 27 -18.59 -4.97 -12.24
CA LEU A 27 -17.37 -4.65 -11.53
C LEU A 27 -17.25 -5.46 -10.24
N THR A 28 -16.05 -6.00 -10.00
CA THR A 28 -15.64 -6.54 -8.71
C THR A 28 -14.80 -5.49 -7.98
N LEU A 29 -15.44 -4.77 -7.06
CA LEU A 29 -14.82 -3.73 -6.25
C LEU A 29 -14.08 -4.34 -5.07
N ARG A 30 -12.78 -4.07 -4.99
CA ARG A 30 -11.89 -4.54 -3.92
C ARG A 30 -11.68 -3.46 -2.87
N SER A 31 -11.86 -3.76 -1.60
CA SER A 31 -11.63 -2.85 -0.48
C SER A 31 -10.92 -3.55 0.67
N GLN A 32 -10.45 -2.79 1.65
CA GLN A 32 -9.88 -3.30 2.89
C GLN A 32 -10.66 -2.75 4.07
N THR A 33 -11.07 -3.63 4.98
CA THR A 33 -11.85 -3.27 6.17
C THR A 33 -11.16 -3.82 7.40
N GLU A 34 -11.08 -3.00 8.45
CA GLU A 34 -10.44 -3.42 9.69
C GLU A 34 -11.14 -4.65 10.30
N THR A 35 -10.38 -5.62 10.83
CA THR A 35 -10.96 -6.87 11.38
C THR A 35 -11.83 -6.60 12.61
N SER A 36 -11.38 -5.64 13.43
CA SER A 36 -12.11 -5.03 14.54
C SER A 36 -11.52 -3.66 14.81
N ILE A 37 -12.28 -2.80 15.50
CA ILE A 37 -11.90 -1.41 15.77
C ILE A 37 -10.52 -1.31 16.44
N ASN A 38 -9.62 -0.53 15.83
CA ASN A 38 -8.24 -0.29 16.30
C ASN A 38 -7.34 -1.53 16.36
N SER A 39 -7.69 -2.63 15.67
CA SER A 39 -6.85 -3.83 15.60
C SER A 39 -5.61 -3.63 14.73
N GLY A 40 -5.61 -2.67 13.80
CA GLY A 40 -4.55 -2.48 12.82
C GLY A 40 -4.45 -3.59 11.76
N ARG A 41 -5.35 -4.58 11.81
CA ARG A 41 -5.46 -5.68 10.85
C ARG A 41 -6.62 -5.43 9.89
N TYR A 42 -6.47 -5.85 8.64
CA TYR A 42 -7.47 -5.57 7.61
C TYR A 42 -7.81 -6.82 6.79
N HIS A 43 -9.10 -7.11 6.66
CA HIS A 43 -9.61 -8.03 5.67
C HIS A 43 -9.61 -7.36 4.30
N ARG A 44 -9.09 -8.05 3.29
CA ARG A 44 -9.29 -7.66 1.89
C ARG A 44 -10.55 -8.34 1.37
N LEU A 45 -11.54 -7.53 1.03
CA LEU A 45 -12.87 -7.97 0.63
C LEU A 45 -13.16 -7.55 -0.81
N ALA A 46 -14.08 -8.28 -1.45
CA ALA A 46 -14.57 -7.97 -2.78
C ALA A 46 -16.10 -8.01 -2.79
N ARG A 47 -16.72 -7.12 -3.56
CA ARG A 47 -18.16 -7.12 -3.82
C ARG A 47 -18.44 -6.85 -5.29
N GLN A 48 -19.53 -7.40 -5.78
CA GLN A 48 -19.99 -7.17 -7.15
C GLN A 48 -20.88 -5.92 -7.19
N GLU A 49 -20.67 -5.06 -8.18
CA GLU A 49 -21.54 -3.94 -8.51
C GLU A 49 -21.77 -3.86 -10.02
N SER A 50 -22.91 -3.30 -10.41
CA SER A 50 -23.23 -3.02 -11.82
C SER A 50 -23.40 -1.52 -11.99
N TRP A 51 -22.59 -0.92 -12.87
CA TRP A 51 -22.60 0.51 -13.12
C TRP A 51 -23.05 0.81 -14.55
N LYS A 52 -24.02 1.72 -14.68
CA LYS A 52 -24.46 2.21 -15.99
C LYS A 52 -23.37 3.07 -16.62
N PRO A 53 -22.93 2.78 -17.85
CA PRO A 53 -21.90 3.58 -18.51
C PRO A 53 -22.28 5.06 -18.61
N GLU A 54 -23.53 5.39 -18.92
CA GLU A 54 -23.98 6.77 -19.11
C GLU A 54 -23.97 7.59 -17.81
N GLU A 55 -24.02 6.92 -16.66
CA GLU A 55 -23.89 7.53 -15.32
C GLU A 55 -22.45 7.42 -14.76
N THR A 56 -21.48 7.04 -15.60
CA THR A 56 -20.08 6.77 -15.21
C THR A 56 -19.10 7.65 -16.00
N ALA A 57 -18.13 8.24 -15.30
CA ALA A 57 -17.00 8.93 -15.91
C ALA A 57 -15.69 8.21 -15.64
N VAL A 58 -14.78 8.24 -16.62
CA VAL A 58 -13.37 7.89 -16.45
C VAL A 58 -12.55 9.18 -16.48
N ILE A 59 -11.88 9.49 -15.37
CA ILE A 59 -10.99 10.66 -15.28
C ILE A 59 -9.55 10.19 -15.39
N VAL A 60 -8.85 10.71 -16.40
CA VAL A 60 -7.46 10.41 -16.73
C VAL A 60 -6.56 11.49 -16.13
N CYS A 61 -5.93 11.18 -15.01
CA CYS A 61 -5.09 12.11 -14.25
C CYS A 61 -3.66 12.13 -14.77
N ASP A 62 -3.18 13.28 -15.24
CA ASP A 62 -1.75 13.60 -15.35
C ASP A 62 -0.91 12.60 -16.19
N LEU A 63 -1.47 11.99 -17.23
CA LEU A 63 -0.71 11.13 -18.16
C LEU A 63 0.16 11.93 -19.13
N TRP A 64 1.20 12.57 -18.63
CA TRP A 64 2.04 13.48 -19.39
C TRP A 64 2.88 12.83 -20.49
N ASP A 65 3.35 13.65 -21.43
CA ASP A 65 4.25 13.25 -22.52
C ASP A 65 5.67 12.89 -22.04
N LEU A 66 6.17 13.58 -21.01
CA LEU A 66 7.49 13.39 -20.43
C LEU A 66 7.46 13.62 -18.91
N HIS A 67 8.50 13.15 -18.22
CA HIS A 67 8.68 13.32 -16.78
C HIS A 67 10.17 13.48 -16.44
N HIS A 68 10.50 14.07 -15.27
CA HIS A 68 11.89 14.25 -14.85
C HIS A 68 12.59 12.93 -14.55
N SER A 69 11.84 11.92 -14.09
CA SER A 69 12.29 10.52 -13.96
C SER A 69 12.07 9.76 -15.28
N GLN A 70 13.13 9.18 -15.82
CA GLN A 70 13.09 8.34 -17.01
C GLN A 70 12.34 7.04 -16.76
N ASN A 71 12.48 6.45 -15.58
CA ASN A 71 11.77 5.23 -15.20
C ASN A 71 10.25 5.46 -15.09
N ALA A 72 9.82 6.63 -14.60
CA ALA A 72 8.41 7.02 -14.64
C ALA A 72 7.86 7.09 -16.10
N VAL A 73 8.63 7.67 -17.04
CA VAL A 73 8.25 7.70 -18.47
C VAL A 73 8.12 6.28 -19.04
N ARG A 74 9.05 5.37 -18.69
CA ARG A 74 9.02 3.97 -19.15
C ARG A 74 7.80 3.23 -18.63
N ARG A 75 7.48 3.34 -17.34
CA ARG A 75 6.31 2.71 -16.73
C ARG A 75 5.01 3.26 -17.33
N LEU A 76 4.89 4.58 -17.46
CA LEU A 76 3.75 5.21 -18.12
C LEU A 76 3.56 4.63 -19.53
N ALA A 77 4.62 4.62 -20.35
CA ALA A 77 4.54 4.11 -21.72
C ALA A 77 4.13 2.63 -21.79
N GLU A 78 4.39 1.83 -20.75
CA GLU A 78 4.09 0.40 -20.73
C GLU A 78 2.59 0.10 -20.55
N PHE A 79 1.92 0.77 -19.60
CA PHE A 79 0.49 0.51 -19.35
C PHE A 79 -0.44 1.36 -20.22
N THR A 80 0.05 2.49 -20.75
CA THR A 80 -0.77 3.46 -21.49
C THR A 80 -1.49 2.88 -22.72
N PRO A 81 -0.88 2.00 -23.54
CA PRO A 81 -1.59 1.36 -24.66
C PRO A 81 -2.85 0.60 -24.22
N ARG A 82 -2.76 -0.14 -23.10
CA ARG A 82 -3.90 -0.86 -22.54
C ARG A 82 -4.94 0.10 -21.96
N LEU A 83 -4.51 1.17 -21.30
CA LEU A 83 -5.43 2.20 -20.84
C LEU A 83 -6.17 2.85 -22.02
N ASN A 84 -5.51 3.08 -23.16
CA ASN A 84 -6.17 3.60 -24.35
C ASN A 84 -7.28 2.65 -24.86
N GLU A 85 -7.09 1.33 -24.75
CA GLU A 85 -8.14 0.33 -25.04
C GLU A 85 -9.31 0.43 -24.05
N VAL A 86 -9.02 0.58 -22.75
CA VAL A 86 -10.03 0.82 -21.73
C VAL A 86 -10.86 2.06 -22.03
N LEU A 87 -10.22 3.18 -22.37
CA LEU A 87 -10.92 4.44 -22.66
C LEU A 87 -11.80 4.32 -23.91
N LYS A 88 -11.32 3.64 -24.96
CA LYS A 88 -12.12 3.34 -26.15
C LYS A 88 -13.34 2.51 -25.82
N GLU A 89 -13.18 1.45 -25.05
CA GLU A 89 -14.29 0.59 -24.66
C GLU A 89 -15.29 1.30 -23.75
N ALA A 90 -14.79 2.07 -22.77
CA ALA A 90 -15.63 2.87 -21.90
C ALA A 90 -16.46 3.89 -22.70
N ARG A 91 -15.84 4.60 -23.66
CA ARG A 91 -16.51 5.54 -24.56
C ARG A 91 -17.55 4.84 -25.44
N ASN A 92 -17.19 3.72 -26.07
CA ASN A 92 -18.10 2.93 -26.92
C ASN A 92 -19.37 2.49 -26.17
N ARG A 93 -19.26 2.26 -24.86
CA ARG A 93 -20.39 1.88 -24.01
C ARG A 93 -21.16 3.07 -23.45
N GLY A 94 -20.72 4.31 -23.65
CA GLY A 94 -21.42 5.53 -23.25
C GLY A 94 -20.85 6.24 -22.02
N ALA A 95 -19.69 5.83 -21.51
CA ALA A 95 -19.04 6.52 -20.39
C ALA A 95 -18.44 7.87 -20.83
N THR A 96 -18.47 8.84 -19.91
CA THR A 96 -17.85 10.15 -20.14
C THR A 96 -16.35 10.10 -19.86
N ILE A 97 -15.51 10.49 -20.82
CA ILE A 97 -14.05 10.55 -20.62
C ILE A 97 -13.62 11.99 -20.36
N ILE A 98 -12.87 12.19 -19.27
CA ILE A 98 -12.32 13.50 -18.88
C ILE A 98 -10.81 13.37 -18.77
N HIS A 99 -10.09 14.08 -19.64
CA HIS A 99 -8.64 14.20 -19.59
C HIS A 99 -8.25 15.37 -18.70
N ALA A 100 -7.42 15.12 -17.69
CA ALA A 100 -6.95 16.12 -16.76
C ALA A 100 -5.41 16.19 -16.77
N PRO A 101 -4.79 16.70 -17.85
CA PRO A 101 -3.34 16.88 -17.94
C PRO A 101 -2.94 18.17 -17.22
N SER A 102 -2.84 18.12 -15.89
CA SER A 102 -2.52 19.30 -15.07
C SER A 102 -1.20 19.92 -15.50
N ASP A 103 -1.08 21.24 -15.33
CA ASP A 103 0.11 22.02 -15.69
C ASP A 103 0.41 22.05 -17.22
N CYS A 104 -0.46 21.44 -18.05
CA CYS A 104 -0.32 21.39 -19.52
C CYS A 104 -1.46 22.08 -20.28
N MET A 105 -2.38 22.74 -19.59
CA MET A 105 -3.63 23.23 -20.19
C MET A 105 -3.45 24.25 -21.32
N ALA A 106 -2.32 24.97 -21.34
CA ALA A 106 -1.99 25.90 -22.43
C ALA A 106 -1.98 25.22 -23.80
N ALA A 107 -1.55 23.96 -23.88
CA ALA A 107 -1.50 23.17 -25.12
C ALA A 107 -2.90 22.84 -25.68
N TYR A 108 -3.95 22.99 -24.86
CA TYR A 108 -5.33 22.62 -25.21
C TYR A 108 -6.27 23.80 -25.33
N SER A 109 -5.77 25.03 -25.28
CA SER A 109 -6.57 26.27 -25.33
C SER A 109 -7.56 26.31 -26.51
N ASP A 110 -7.13 25.84 -27.68
CA ASP A 110 -7.95 25.79 -28.91
C ASP A 110 -8.57 24.40 -29.18
N HIS A 111 -8.42 23.43 -28.26
CA HIS A 111 -8.91 22.07 -28.49
C HIS A 111 -10.43 21.95 -28.29
N PRO A 112 -11.19 21.28 -29.17
CA PRO A 112 -12.65 21.16 -29.05
C PRO A 112 -13.13 20.58 -27.71
N ALA A 113 -12.48 19.52 -27.21
CA ALA A 113 -12.78 18.95 -25.89
C ALA A 113 -12.52 19.92 -24.72
N ARG A 114 -11.58 20.86 -24.85
CA ARG A 114 -11.36 21.91 -23.85
C ARG A 114 -12.48 22.95 -23.91
N ALA A 115 -12.83 23.41 -25.12
CA ALA A 115 -13.95 24.32 -25.32
C ALA A 115 -15.26 23.74 -24.79
N ARG A 116 -15.48 22.44 -24.96
CA ARG A 116 -16.62 21.69 -24.41
C ARG A 116 -16.67 21.71 -22.88
N ALA A 117 -15.54 21.52 -22.21
CA ALA A 117 -15.44 21.61 -20.75
C ALA A 117 -15.79 23.02 -20.25
N VAL A 118 -15.22 24.06 -20.87
CA VAL A 118 -15.50 25.46 -20.51
C VAL A 118 -16.95 25.86 -20.76
N ALA A 119 -17.55 25.36 -21.84
CA ALA A 119 -18.94 25.63 -22.21
C ALA A 119 -19.96 24.87 -21.34
N THR A 120 -19.51 23.95 -20.48
CA THR A 120 -20.40 23.16 -19.63
C THR A 120 -21.09 24.09 -18.60
N PRO A 121 -22.43 24.09 -18.52
CA PRO A 121 -23.14 24.91 -17.55
C PRO A 121 -22.70 24.62 -16.11
N LYS A 122 -22.61 25.66 -15.29
CA LYS A 122 -22.29 25.52 -13.87
C LYS A 122 -23.31 24.60 -13.19
N ALA A 123 -22.84 23.71 -12.34
CA ALA A 123 -23.69 22.90 -11.48
C ALA A 123 -24.51 23.79 -10.55
N GLU A 124 -25.73 23.35 -10.19
CA GLU A 124 -26.59 24.05 -9.23
C GLU A 124 -25.89 24.22 -7.87
N ARG A 125 -25.08 23.22 -7.49
CA ARG A 125 -24.26 23.23 -6.29
C ARG A 125 -22.83 22.86 -6.62
N ILE A 126 -21.90 23.76 -6.31
CA ILE A 126 -20.46 23.52 -6.37
C ILE A 126 -19.99 23.19 -4.94
N PRO A 127 -19.29 22.07 -4.71
CA PRO A 127 -18.77 21.75 -3.39
C PRO A 127 -17.70 22.73 -2.94
N ASP A 128 -17.66 22.97 -1.63
CA ASP A 128 -16.63 23.81 -1.02
C ASP A 128 -15.24 23.24 -1.29
N ASP A 129 -14.28 24.13 -1.56
CA ASP A 129 -12.89 23.81 -1.88
C ASP A 129 -12.69 22.81 -3.04
N ILE A 130 -13.67 22.60 -3.93
CA ILE A 130 -13.54 21.65 -5.05
C ILE A 130 -12.37 22.01 -5.98
N GLN A 131 -11.96 23.28 -6.02
CA GLN A 131 -10.83 23.75 -6.82
C GLN A 131 -9.48 23.56 -6.14
N SER A 132 -9.47 23.17 -4.86
CA SER A 132 -8.26 23.06 -4.06
C SER A 132 -7.73 21.63 -4.05
N TRP A 133 -6.42 21.49 -3.83
CA TRP A 133 -5.83 20.20 -3.53
C TRP A 133 -6.42 19.63 -2.24
N CYS A 134 -6.85 18.36 -2.26
CA CYS A 134 -7.35 17.66 -1.08
C CYS A 134 -6.27 16.71 -0.56
N SER A 135 -5.58 17.13 0.50
CA SER A 135 -4.48 16.34 1.05
C SER A 135 -4.94 15.18 1.92
N ARG A 136 -6.12 15.28 2.53
CA ARG A 136 -6.64 14.28 3.46
C ARG A 136 -8.15 14.35 3.54
N ILE A 137 -8.79 13.21 3.78
CA ILE A 137 -10.21 13.11 4.16
C ILE A 137 -10.34 12.49 5.57
N PRO A 138 -11.49 12.63 6.26
CA PRO A 138 -11.63 12.19 7.65
C PRO A 138 -11.24 10.72 7.90
N SER A 139 -11.52 9.83 6.95
CA SER A 139 -11.16 8.40 7.03
C SER A 139 -9.65 8.13 6.99
N GLU A 140 -8.82 9.10 6.60
CA GLU A 140 -7.36 9.00 6.61
C GLU A 140 -6.71 9.64 7.85
N GLU A 141 -7.47 10.25 8.77
CA GLU A 141 -6.91 11.00 9.91
C GLU A 141 -6.03 10.16 10.84
N GLN A 142 -6.38 8.87 11.00
CA GLN A 142 -5.61 7.92 11.82
C GLN A 142 -4.62 7.09 11.00
N ALA A 143 -4.57 7.28 9.68
CA ALA A 143 -3.69 6.52 8.81
C ALA A 143 -2.24 7.00 8.95
N VAL A 144 -1.31 6.06 8.89
CA VAL A 144 0.11 6.34 8.67
C VAL A 144 0.37 6.17 7.19
N TYR A 145 0.95 7.18 6.57
CA TYR A 145 1.22 7.10 5.13
C TYR A 145 2.31 6.06 4.85
N PRO A 146 2.14 5.21 3.82
CA PRO A 146 2.92 3.98 3.77
C PRO A 146 4.25 4.09 3.03
N LEU A 147 4.64 5.30 2.57
CA LEU A 147 5.89 5.57 1.85
C LEU A 147 6.52 6.90 2.29
N ASP A 148 7.85 6.97 2.24
CA ASP A 148 8.58 8.23 2.17
C ASP A 148 8.70 8.64 0.69
N GLN A 149 8.24 9.85 0.39
CA GLN A 149 8.24 10.44 -0.95
C GLN A 149 8.93 11.82 -0.95
N SER A 150 9.68 12.11 0.11
CA SER A 150 10.21 13.45 0.38
C SER A 150 11.39 13.86 -0.51
N ASP A 151 11.95 12.93 -1.28
CA ASP A 151 12.93 13.20 -2.33
C ASP A 151 12.29 13.38 -3.71
N GLY A 152 10.95 13.39 -3.79
CA GLY A 152 10.19 13.42 -5.05
C GLY A 152 9.93 12.04 -5.65
N GLY A 153 10.50 10.98 -5.08
CA GLY A 153 10.25 9.58 -5.47
C GLY A 153 10.90 9.15 -6.78
N ASP A 154 11.93 9.86 -7.25
CA ASP A 154 12.69 9.48 -8.45
C ASP A 154 13.48 8.18 -8.18
N ASP A 155 13.27 7.18 -9.03
CA ASP A 155 13.89 5.87 -8.95
C ASP A 155 14.90 5.60 -10.09
N ASP A 156 15.34 6.65 -10.79
CA ASP A 156 16.42 6.56 -11.76
C ASP A 156 17.77 6.26 -11.10
N ASP A 157 18.63 5.52 -11.80
CA ASP A 157 20.06 5.49 -11.46
C ASP A 157 20.64 6.91 -11.61
N PRO A 158 21.51 7.39 -10.70
CA PRO A 158 22.02 8.77 -10.77
C PRO A 158 22.69 9.17 -12.09
N GLU A 159 23.41 8.24 -12.74
CA GLU A 159 24.04 8.53 -14.04
C GLU A 159 23.01 8.51 -15.17
N GLU A 160 22.02 7.62 -15.09
CA GLU A 160 20.88 7.61 -16.01
C GLU A 160 20.05 8.89 -15.90
N HIS A 161 19.73 9.33 -14.67
CA HIS A 161 19.02 10.57 -14.40
C HIS A 161 19.74 11.77 -15.00
N LYS A 162 21.06 11.88 -14.78
CA LYS A 162 21.87 12.96 -15.36
C LYS A 162 21.86 12.94 -16.89
N ALA A 163 21.97 11.76 -17.51
CA ALA A 163 21.90 11.62 -18.95
C ALA A 163 20.51 11.98 -19.51
N TRP A 164 19.46 11.64 -18.78
CA TRP A 164 18.08 11.98 -19.09
C TRP A 164 17.81 13.48 -18.98
N ALA A 165 18.23 14.14 -17.90
CA ALA A 165 18.15 15.59 -17.74
C ALA A 165 18.82 16.33 -18.91
N ALA A 166 20.05 15.94 -19.28
CA ALA A 166 20.74 16.51 -20.45
C ALA A 166 20.00 16.25 -21.78
N LYS A 167 19.26 15.14 -21.90
CA LYS A 167 18.40 14.87 -23.06
C LYS A 167 17.18 15.79 -23.07
N LEU A 168 16.55 16.03 -21.93
CA LEU A 168 15.42 16.96 -21.80
C LEU A 168 15.82 18.38 -22.22
N GLU A 169 16.99 18.86 -21.78
CA GLU A 169 17.51 20.17 -22.20
C GLU A 169 17.70 20.27 -23.71
N ARG A 170 18.27 19.22 -24.34
CA ARG A 170 18.42 19.15 -25.81
C ARG A 170 17.09 19.15 -26.56
N LEU A 171 16.01 18.70 -25.91
CA LEU A 171 14.65 18.76 -26.43
C LEU A 171 13.95 20.10 -26.15
N GLY A 172 14.65 21.06 -25.52
CA GLY A 172 14.09 22.34 -25.11
C GLY A 172 13.09 22.24 -23.95
N ARG A 173 13.20 21.18 -23.14
CA ARG A 173 12.36 20.96 -21.95
C ARG A 173 13.10 21.39 -20.68
N ASN A 174 12.35 21.85 -19.68
CA ASN A 174 12.87 22.04 -18.33
C ASN A 174 13.09 20.65 -17.69
N PRO A 175 14.32 20.27 -17.27
CA PRO A 175 14.58 18.97 -16.67
C PRO A 175 13.73 18.68 -15.43
N ASP A 176 13.39 19.71 -14.66
CA ASP A 176 12.62 19.56 -13.41
C ASP A 176 11.12 19.32 -13.66
N LEU A 177 10.58 19.94 -14.72
CA LEU A 177 9.15 19.91 -15.10
C LEU A 177 9.02 19.80 -16.63
N PRO A 178 9.35 18.65 -17.24
CA PRO A 178 9.50 18.56 -18.70
C PRO A 178 8.20 18.39 -19.47
N TRP A 179 7.09 18.07 -18.79
CA TRP A 179 5.79 17.84 -19.42
C TRP A 179 5.20 19.12 -20.01
N GLN A 180 4.51 18.99 -21.15
CA GLN A 180 3.79 20.09 -21.80
C GLN A 180 2.40 19.70 -22.29
N ARG A 181 2.09 18.41 -22.34
CA ARG A 181 0.83 17.85 -22.84
C ARG A 181 0.63 16.43 -22.30
N GLN A 182 -0.55 15.86 -22.53
CA GLN A 182 -0.80 14.43 -22.36
C GLN A 182 0.01 13.60 -23.38
N SER A 183 0.40 12.38 -23.00
CA SER A 183 1.06 11.40 -23.87
C SER A 183 0.25 11.14 -25.14
N ASP A 184 0.94 11.15 -26.28
CA ASP A 184 0.37 10.85 -27.60
C ASP A 184 -0.09 9.37 -27.73
N LEU A 185 0.20 8.52 -26.73
CA LEU A 185 -0.29 7.14 -26.64
C LEU A 185 -1.77 7.05 -26.21
N ILE A 186 -2.32 8.11 -25.62
CA ILE A 186 -3.75 8.22 -25.30
C ILE A 186 -4.44 9.06 -26.36
N THR A 187 -5.50 8.50 -26.95
CA THR A 187 -6.36 9.24 -27.86
C THR A 187 -7.34 10.10 -27.07
N ILE A 188 -7.36 11.41 -27.34
CA ILE A 188 -8.42 12.33 -26.93
C ILE A 188 -9.37 12.48 -28.11
N ASP A 189 -10.63 12.09 -27.93
CA ASP A 189 -11.67 12.26 -28.95
C ASP A 189 -12.17 13.72 -28.96
N SER A 190 -11.98 14.43 -30.07
CA SER A 190 -12.38 15.84 -30.18
C SER A 190 -13.89 16.05 -30.10
N GLU A 191 -14.67 15.05 -30.52
CA GLU A 191 -16.12 15.15 -30.64
C GLU A 191 -16.85 14.80 -29.35
N GLU A 192 -16.25 13.94 -28.52
CA GLU A 192 -16.95 13.36 -27.35
C GLU A 192 -16.32 13.70 -26.00
N ASP A 193 -14.99 13.80 -25.92
CA ASP A 193 -14.28 13.90 -24.64
C ASP A 193 -14.27 15.34 -24.08
N PHE A 194 -13.78 15.45 -22.84
CA PHE A 194 -13.54 16.71 -22.14
C PHE A 194 -12.07 16.85 -21.72
N ILE A 195 -11.57 18.08 -21.68
CA ILE A 195 -10.25 18.38 -21.11
C ILE A 195 -10.35 19.48 -20.04
N SER A 196 -10.02 19.14 -18.80
CA SER A 196 -9.89 20.10 -17.69
C SER A 196 -9.09 19.51 -16.54
N ASP A 197 -8.20 20.31 -15.95
CA ASP A 197 -7.54 20.05 -14.67
C ASP A 197 -8.18 20.85 -13.50
N ARG A 198 -9.25 21.60 -13.77
CA ARG A 198 -9.95 22.42 -12.78
C ARG A 198 -11.09 21.65 -12.13
N GLY A 199 -11.08 21.55 -10.80
CA GLY A 199 -12.08 20.78 -10.07
C GLY A 199 -13.52 21.27 -10.23
N ASP A 200 -13.75 22.58 -10.37
CA ASP A 200 -15.08 23.14 -10.61
C ASP A 200 -15.64 22.78 -11.99
N GLU A 201 -14.81 22.85 -13.04
CA GLU A 201 -15.22 22.46 -14.39
C GLU A 201 -15.45 20.96 -14.51
N VAL A 202 -14.57 20.14 -13.93
CA VAL A 202 -14.78 18.69 -13.84
C VAL A 202 -16.09 18.40 -13.12
N TRP A 203 -16.35 19.04 -11.97
CA TRP A 203 -17.61 18.87 -11.24
C TRP A 203 -18.84 19.28 -12.06
N ASN A 204 -18.77 20.39 -12.79
CA ASN A 204 -19.84 20.82 -13.69
C ASN A 204 -20.14 19.74 -14.75
N ILE A 205 -19.10 19.14 -15.35
CA ILE A 205 -19.27 18.04 -16.32
C ILE A 205 -19.99 16.86 -15.65
N LEU A 206 -19.54 16.45 -14.47
CA LEU A 206 -20.15 15.33 -13.74
C LEU A 206 -21.63 15.59 -13.46
N GLU A 207 -21.99 16.77 -12.97
CA GLU A 207 -23.39 17.10 -12.65
C GLU A 207 -24.26 17.22 -13.89
N GLN A 208 -23.81 17.93 -14.93
CA GLN A 208 -24.59 18.13 -16.16
C GLN A 208 -24.78 16.85 -16.96
N ARG A 209 -23.86 15.88 -16.83
CA ARG A 209 -23.97 14.55 -17.45
C ARG A 209 -24.70 13.53 -16.55
N GLY A 210 -25.12 13.90 -15.34
CA GLY A 210 -25.78 12.98 -14.40
C GLY A 210 -24.87 11.88 -13.88
N ILE A 211 -23.56 12.12 -13.84
CA ILE A 211 -22.56 11.13 -13.42
C ILE A 211 -22.66 10.87 -11.92
N LYS A 212 -22.83 9.60 -11.56
CA LYS A 212 -22.83 9.10 -10.20
C LYS A 212 -21.52 8.40 -9.85
N ASN A 213 -20.92 7.75 -10.84
CA ASN A 213 -19.77 6.88 -10.65
C ASN A 213 -18.51 7.45 -11.33
N VAL A 214 -17.38 7.38 -10.66
CA VAL A 214 -16.09 7.88 -11.14
C VAL A 214 -15.06 6.77 -11.07
N ILE A 215 -14.48 6.44 -12.22
CA ILE A 215 -13.28 5.61 -12.33
C ILE A 215 -12.10 6.57 -12.49
N LEU A 216 -11.20 6.61 -11.51
CA LEU A 216 -9.97 7.38 -11.60
C LEU A 216 -8.80 6.49 -12.04
N THR A 217 -7.95 7.01 -12.91
CA THR A 217 -6.72 6.37 -13.43
C THR A 217 -5.69 7.46 -13.70
N GLY A 218 -4.42 7.10 -13.93
CA GLY A 218 -3.35 8.07 -14.16
C GLY A 218 -2.10 7.77 -13.35
N VAL A 219 -1.18 8.73 -13.22
CA VAL A 219 0.11 8.53 -12.54
C VAL A 219 0.26 9.39 -11.29
N HIS A 220 1.26 9.03 -10.50
CA HIS A 220 1.58 9.60 -9.20
C HIS A 220 0.43 9.37 -8.23
N VAL A 221 0.05 8.10 -8.03
CA VAL A 221 -1.09 7.70 -7.18
C VAL A 221 -1.05 8.38 -5.82
N ASN A 222 0.13 8.35 -5.22
CA ASN A 222 0.49 8.91 -3.92
C ASN A 222 0.40 10.45 -3.84
N MET A 223 0.15 11.14 -4.94
CA MET A 223 0.09 12.59 -5.00
C MET A 223 -1.12 13.02 -5.84
N CYS A 224 -1.00 12.98 -7.17
CA CYS A 224 -1.91 13.65 -8.09
C CYS A 224 -3.29 12.99 -8.14
N VAL A 225 -3.33 11.67 -8.37
CA VAL A 225 -4.56 10.87 -8.40
C VAL A 225 -5.33 10.98 -7.08
N LEU A 226 -4.62 11.01 -5.94
CA LEU A 226 -5.24 11.18 -4.63
C LEU A 226 -5.75 12.61 -4.40
N GLY A 227 -4.91 13.61 -4.69
CA GLY A 227 -5.03 14.94 -4.11
C GLY A 227 -5.38 16.08 -5.06
N ARG A 228 -5.32 15.91 -6.39
CA ARG A 228 -5.73 16.96 -7.33
C ARG A 228 -7.20 17.39 -7.07
N PRO A 229 -7.61 18.60 -7.51
CA PRO A 229 -8.99 19.09 -7.36
C PRO A 229 -10.09 18.14 -7.88
N PHE A 230 -9.74 17.28 -8.85
CA PHE A 230 -10.60 16.24 -9.43
C PHE A 230 -10.24 14.82 -8.95
N GLY A 231 -9.30 14.69 -8.01
CA GLY A 231 -8.74 13.42 -7.53
C GLY A 231 -9.67 12.64 -6.60
N LEU A 232 -9.22 11.45 -6.19
CA LEU A 232 -10.01 10.47 -5.42
C LEU A 232 -10.62 11.10 -4.17
N ARG A 233 -9.83 11.84 -3.40
CA ARG A 233 -10.27 12.43 -2.13
C ARG A 233 -11.40 13.44 -2.34
N GLN A 234 -11.30 14.29 -3.36
CA GLN A 234 -12.36 15.24 -3.68
C GLN A 234 -13.63 14.53 -4.14
N MET A 235 -13.51 13.53 -5.02
CA MET A 235 -14.69 12.81 -5.52
C MET A 235 -15.41 12.04 -4.40
N VAL A 236 -14.66 11.39 -3.50
CA VAL A 236 -15.20 10.68 -2.33
C VAL A 236 -15.83 11.66 -1.33
N ARG A 237 -15.11 12.72 -0.95
CA ARG A 237 -15.60 13.72 0.02
C ARG A 237 -16.91 14.35 -0.41
N ASN A 238 -17.10 14.52 -1.71
CA ASN A 238 -18.29 15.16 -2.28
C ASN A 238 -19.36 14.15 -2.76
N GLY A 239 -19.25 12.87 -2.36
CA GLY A 239 -20.34 11.90 -2.44
C GLY A 239 -20.50 11.17 -3.78
N LYS A 240 -19.49 11.14 -4.65
CA LYS A 240 -19.49 10.25 -5.83
C LYS A 240 -19.18 8.81 -5.42
N ASN A 241 -19.65 7.83 -6.21
CA ASN A 241 -19.17 6.45 -6.11
C ASN A 241 -17.83 6.38 -6.83
N VAL A 242 -16.73 6.21 -6.11
CA VAL A 242 -15.39 6.31 -6.69
C VAL A 242 -14.67 4.97 -6.63
N VAL A 243 -13.96 4.64 -7.70
CA VAL A 243 -12.96 3.57 -7.71
C VAL A 243 -11.66 4.03 -8.35
N LEU A 244 -10.54 3.53 -7.85
CA LEU A 244 -9.26 3.57 -8.57
C LEU A 244 -9.15 2.34 -9.49
N MET A 245 -8.74 2.54 -10.74
CA MET A 245 -8.30 1.45 -11.62
C MET A 245 -6.85 1.08 -11.30
N ARG A 246 -6.67 0.16 -10.34
CA ARG A 246 -5.38 -0.09 -9.66
C ARG A 246 -4.26 -0.65 -10.54
N ASP A 247 -4.58 -1.17 -11.72
CA ASP A 247 -3.59 -1.71 -12.67
C ASP A 247 -3.27 -0.75 -13.81
N MET A 248 -3.99 0.38 -13.93
CA MET A 248 -3.71 1.48 -14.88
C MET A 248 -3.19 2.70 -14.12
N THR A 249 -2.18 2.48 -13.28
CA THR A 249 -1.66 3.55 -12.43
C THR A 249 -0.24 3.28 -11.95
N ASP A 250 0.46 4.34 -11.53
CA ASP A 250 1.84 4.29 -11.06
C ASP A 250 2.08 5.26 -9.91
N THR A 251 2.97 4.90 -8.98
CA THR A 251 3.31 5.70 -7.80
C THR A 251 4.69 6.34 -7.99
N MET A 252 4.91 7.59 -7.55
CA MET A 252 6.28 8.12 -7.45
C MET A 252 6.92 7.67 -6.16
N TYR A 253 7.88 6.74 -6.26
CA TYR A 253 8.55 6.17 -5.10
C TYR A 253 9.97 5.70 -5.46
N ASN A 254 10.94 6.18 -4.66
CA ASN A 254 12.33 5.77 -4.70
C ASN A 254 12.56 4.54 -3.81
N PRO A 255 12.94 3.37 -4.35
CA PRO A 255 13.28 2.18 -3.57
C PRO A 255 14.42 2.35 -2.55
N ALA A 256 15.24 3.39 -2.69
CA ALA A 256 16.28 3.76 -1.72
C ALA A 256 15.75 4.57 -0.53
N SER A 257 14.45 4.90 -0.51
CA SER A 257 13.77 5.60 0.57
C SER A 257 12.84 4.63 1.31
N TRP A 258 12.52 4.92 2.57
CA TRP A 258 11.64 4.08 3.38
C TRP A 258 10.32 3.78 2.63
N PRO A 259 9.82 2.53 2.59
CA PRO A 259 10.21 1.39 3.42
C PRO A 259 11.23 0.41 2.80
N TYR A 260 12.09 0.85 1.88
CA TYR A 260 13.17 0.03 1.29
C TYR A 260 12.70 -1.20 0.52
N VAL A 261 11.59 -1.03 -0.20
CA VAL A 261 10.96 -2.09 -0.98
C VAL A 261 11.11 -1.81 -2.47
N SER A 262 10.83 -2.82 -3.31
CA SER A 262 10.77 -2.58 -4.75
C SER A 262 9.75 -1.49 -5.09
N HIS A 263 9.96 -0.78 -6.20
CA HIS A 263 9.02 0.22 -6.70
C HIS A 263 7.58 -0.32 -6.78
N PHE A 264 7.41 -1.53 -7.31
CA PHE A 264 6.11 -2.20 -7.44
C PHE A 264 5.45 -2.48 -6.08
N THR A 265 6.24 -2.80 -5.05
CA THR A 265 5.73 -2.92 -3.69
C THR A 265 5.29 -1.57 -3.13
N GLY A 266 6.01 -0.48 -3.47
CA GLY A 266 5.58 0.87 -3.13
C GLY A 266 4.20 1.18 -3.70
N ASN A 267 3.97 0.85 -4.97
CA ASN A 267 2.66 0.98 -5.61
C ASN A 267 1.58 0.15 -4.91
N ASP A 268 1.86 -1.12 -4.57
CA ASP A 268 0.95 -2.00 -3.83
C ASP A 268 0.56 -1.40 -2.46
N LEU A 269 1.49 -0.73 -1.78
CA LEU A 269 1.27 -0.12 -0.47
C LEU A 269 0.33 1.08 -0.55
N ILE A 270 0.45 1.93 -1.58
CA ILE A 270 -0.46 3.06 -1.81
C ILE A 270 -1.84 2.58 -2.24
N ILE A 271 -1.93 1.56 -3.11
CA ILE A 271 -3.21 0.90 -3.44
C ILE A 271 -3.85 0.35 -2.16
N SER A 272 -3.06 -0.26 -1.27
CA SER A 272 -3.56 -0.77 0.01
C SER A 272 -4.06 0.36 0.93
N HIS A 273 -3.38 1.51 0.98
CA HIS A 273 -3.84 2.70 1.70
C HIS A 273 -5.18 3.21 1.15
N ILE A 274 -5.32 3.29 -0.17
CA ILE A 274 -6.56 3.72 -0.83
C ILE A 274 -7.71 2.77 -0.50
N GLU A 275 -7.48 1.46 -0.57
CA GLU A 275 -8.50 0.45 -0.27
C GLU A 275 -9.00 0.47 1.17
N LYS A 276 -8.16 0.93 2.11
CA LYS A 276 -8.49 1.02 3.53
C LYS A 276 -9.27 2.29 3.86
N PHE A 277 -8.82 3.42 3.31
CA PHE A 277 -9.18 4.73 3.84
C PHE A 277 -9.84 5.66 2.84
N VAL A 278 -9.79 5.38 1.53
CA VAL A 278 -10.27 6.31 0.50
C VAL A 278 -11.42 5.73 -0.30
N CYS A 279 -11.18 4.68 -1.09
CA CYS A 279 -12.19 4.08 -1.93
C CYS A 279 -11.82 2.65 -2.37
N PRO A 280 -12.79 1.86 -2.86
CA PRO A 280 -12.51 0.57 -3.47
C PRO A 280 -11.72 0.69 -4.79
N THR A 281 -11.22 -0.43 -5.29
CA THR A 281 -10.47 -0.49 -6.55
C THR A 281 -11.01 -1.53 -7.52
N ILE A 282 -10.80 -1.30 -8.81
CA ILE A 282 -11.11 -2.23 -9.92
C ILE A 282 -9.86 -2.45 -10.80
N THR A 283 -9.93 -3.39 -11.73
CA THR A 283 -8.88 -3.62 -12.74
C THR A 283 -9.40 -3.48 -14.16
N SER A 284 -8.50 -3.12 -15.08
CA SER A 284 -8.79 -2.89 -16.50
C SER A 284 -9.48 -4.06 -17.19
N ASP A 285 -9.14 -5.31 -16.81
CA ASP A 285 -9.74 -6.52 -17.38
C ASP A 285 -11.24 -6.68 -17.10
N GLN A 286 -11.78 -5.96 -16.12
CA GLN A 286 -13.22 -5.93 -15.87
C GLN A 286 -13.98 -5.13 -16.94
N LEU A 287 -13.29 -4.23 -17.68
CA LEU A 287 -13.88 -3.46 -18.77
C LEU A 287 -13.57 -4.08 -20.14
N ILE A 288 -12.34 -4.55 -20.35
CA ILE A 288 -11.86 -5.02 -21.68
C ILE A 288 -11.54 -6.52 -21.75
N GLY A 289 -11.77 -7.26 -20.66
CA GLY A 289 -11.44 -8.69 -20.57
C GLY A 289 -9.94 -9.00 -20.42
N GLY A 290 -9.62 -10.29 -20.49
CA GLY A 290 -8.26 -10.81 -20.38
C GLY A 290 -7.79 -10.98 -18.94
N LYS A 291 -6.60 -10.47 -18.63
CA LYS A 291 -6.01 -10.45 -17.28
C LYS A 291 -5.67 -9.02 -16.89
N ALA A 292 -5.72 -8.73 -15.59
CA ALA A 292 -5.24 -7.47 -15.05
C ALA A 292 -3.80 -7.19 -15.52
N PHE A 293 -3.50 -5.92 -15.80
CA PHE A 293 -2.17 -5.51 -16.24
C PHE A 293 -1.13 -5.76 -15.15
N ARG A 294 0.07 -6.11 -15.59
CA ARG A 294 1.24 -6.27 -14.74
C ARG A 294 2.46 -5.79 -15.50
N PHE A 295 3.24 -4.90 -14.89
CA PHE A 295 4.51 -4.46 -15.45
C PHE A 295 5.43 -5.65 -15.72
N LYS A 296 6.08 -5.63 -16.87
CA LYS A 296 7.04 -6.64 -17.34
C LYS A 296 8.15 -6.88 -16.33
N HIS A 297 8.58 -5.83 -15.64
CA HIS A 297 9.65 -5.89 -14.66
C HIS A 297 9.18 -6.26 -13.24
N ASP A 298 7.87 -6.33 -13.00
CA ASP A 298 7.35 -6.91 -11.76
C ASP A 298 7.34 -8.44 -11.89
N THR A 299 8.42 -9.09 -11.47
CA THR A 299 8.56 -10.55 -11.50
C THR A 299 8.29 -11.23 -10.14
N ARG A 300 7.83 -10.48 -9.15
CA ARG A 300 7.66 -10.96 -7.77
C ARG A 300 6.56 -12.05 -7.68
N PRO A 301 6.82 -13.26 -7.17
CA PRO A 301 5.73 -14.20 -6.87
C PRO A 301 4.74 -13.62 -5.84
N HIS A 302 3.47 -14.00 -5.97
CA HIS A 302 2.43 -13.61 -5.04
C HIS A 302 2.36 -14.58 -3.86
N LEU A 303 2.76 -14.09 -2.68
CA LEU A 303 2.65 -14.81 -1.42
C LEU A 303 1.36 -14.44 -0.68
N ALA A 304 0.52 -15.44 -0.39
CA ALA A 304 -0.58 -15.32 0.55
C ALA A 304 -0.15 -15.85 1.93
N ILE A 305 -0.29 -15.03 2.97
CA ILE A 305 -0.02 -15.41 4.36
C ILE A 305 -1.36 -15.54 5.08
N VAL A 306 -1.77 -16.78 5.37
CA VAL A 306 -3.04 -17.12 6.01
C VAL A 306 -2.81 -17.31 7.52
N MET A 307 -3.33 -16.39 8.31
CA MET A 307 -3.17 -16.30 9.77
C MET A 307 -4.53 -16.47 10.44
N ALA A 308 -4.72 -17.63 11.05
CA ALA A 308 -5.92 -17.97 11.80
C ALA A 308 -5.54 -18.85 13.01
N GLU A 309 -4.56 -18.40 13.77
CA GLU A 309 -4.21 -18.99 15.05
C GLU A 309 -4.01 -17.88 16.10
N ASP A 310 -4.50 -18.12 17.31
CA ASP A 310 -4.51 -17.15 18.40
C ASP A 310 -3.55 -17.54 19.54
N GLU A 311 -2.87 -18.69 19.43
CA GLU A 311 -2.05 -19.23 20.52
C GLU A 311 -0.65 -18.59 20.54
N TYR A 312 -0.07 -18.35 19.37
CA TYR A 312 1.29 -17.81 19.21
C TYR A 312 1.29 -16.41 18.60
N GLU A 313 0.11 -15.83 18.41
CA GLU A 313 -0.09 -14.46 17.93
C GLU A 313 0.62 -14.17 16.60
N THR A 314 0.69 -15.15 15.69
CA THR A 314 1.35 -14.97 14.38
C THR A 314 0.71 -13.88 13.54
N GLN A 315 -0.55 -13.53 13.82
CA GLN A 315 -1.22 -12.34 13.28
C GLN A 315 -0.51 -11.01 13.61
N GLN A 316 0.37 -10.97 14.63
CA GLN A 316 1.24 -9.83 14.97
C GLN A 316 2.65 -10.01 14.39
N THR A 317 3.26 -11.20 14.54
CA THR A 317 4.67 -11.41 14.18
C THR A 317 4.89 -11.57 12.68
N LEU A 318 4.04 -12.31 11.96
CA LEU A 318 4.21 -12.56 10.52
C LEU A 318 4.07 -11.29 9.66
N PRO A 319 3.18 -10.32 9.96
CA PRO A 319 3.16 -9.06 9.22
C PRO A 319 4.42 -8.22 9.39
N ILE A 320 5.04 -8.24 10.58
CA ILE A 320 6.31 -7.56 10.85
C ILE A 320 7.44 -8.25 10.07
N PHE A 321 7.56 -9.58 10.22
CA PHE A 321 8.50 -10.41 9.49
C PHE A 321 8.39 -10.21 7.96
N ALA A 322 7.17 -10.27 7.42
CA ALA A 322 6.96 -10.10 5.99
C ALA A 322 7.32 -8.69 5.50
N ALA A 323 7.06 -7.66 6.31
CA ALA A 323 7.43 -6.29 5.99
C ALA A 323 8.95 -6.10 5.91
N GLN A 324 9.70 -6.73 6.81
CA GLN A 324 11.16 -6.62 6.88
C GLN A 324 11.87 -7.49 5.85
N HIS A 325 11.35 -8.71 5.61
CA HIS A 325 12.09 -9.72 4.87
C HIS A 325 11.47 -10.05 3.52
N LEU A 326 10.17 -9.97 3.30
CA LEU A 326 9.57 -10.56 2.09
C LEU A 326 9.14 -9.53 1.04
N ARG A 327 8.87 -8.29 1.43
CA ARG A 327 8.26 -7.27 0.57
C ARG A 327 9.14 -6.80 -0.60
N LYS A 328 10.44 -7.08 -0.59
CA LYS A 328 11.32 -6.80 -1.73
C LYS A 328 11.13 -7.80 -2.86
N ASP A 329 10.96 -9.08 -2.50
CA ASP A 329 11.01 -10.20 -3.44
C ASP A 329 9.60 -10.74 -3.77
N PHE A 330 8.60 -10.46 -2.92
CA PHE A 330 7.24 -10.97 -3.05
C PHE A 330 6.20 -9.84 -3.11
N ARG A 331 5.13 -10.08 -3.89
CA ARG A 331 3.85 -9.40 -3.67
C ARG A 331 3.15 -10.10 -2.52
N VAL A 332 2.98 -9.44 -1.37
CA VAL A 332 2.46 -10.09 -0.16
C VAL A 332 0.99 -9.73 0.08
N SER A 333 0.15 -10.72 0.38
CA SER A 333 -1.22 -10.54 0.85
C SER A 333 -1.41 -11.20 2.21
N PHE A 334 -1.94 -10.45 3.16
CA PHE A 334 -2.28 -10.94 4.50
C PHE A 334 -3.76 -11.36 4.53
N VAL A 335 -4.02 -12.52 5.12
CA VAL A 335 -5.37 -13.04 5.33
C VAL A 335 -5.52 -13.36 6.80
N TYR A 336 -6.43 -12.67 7.49
CA TYR A 336 -6.69 -12.83 8.91
C TYR A 336 -7.99 -13.60 9.14
N ALA A 337 -8.08 -14.34 10.25
CA ALA A 337 -9.35 -14.83 10.76
C ALA A 337 -10.31 -13.69 11.11
N ASP A 338 -11.61 -13.97 11.04
CA ASP A 338 -12.65 -13.11 11.60
C ASP A 338 -12.56 -13.11 13.14
N ASP A 339 -12.59 -11.92 13.74
CA ASP A 339 -12.48 -11.75 15.20
C ASP A 339 -13.73 -12.26 15.95
N ASN A 340 -14.87 -12.41 15.26
CA ASN A 340 -16.14 -12.85 15.83
C ASN A 340 -16.50 -14.30 15.49
N ASP A 341 -15.88 -14.89 14.46
CA ASP A 341 -16.06 -16.29 14.10
C ASP A 341 -14.73 -16.96 13.74
N ARG A 342 -14.25 -17.82 14.64
CA ARG A 342 -13.00 -18.55 14.44
C ARG A 342 -12.99 -19.44 13.19
N ASN A 343 -14.13 -19.85 12.66
CA ASN A 343 -14.19 -20.73 11.49
C ASN A 343 -14.30 -19.94 10.17
N ARG A 344 -14.33 -18.60 10.26
CA ARG A 344 -14.38 -17.71 9.12
C ARG A 344 -13.02 -17.05 8.88
N ILE A 345 -12.57 -17.09 7.63
CA ILE A 345 -11.31 -16.48 7.17
C ILE A 345 -11.62 -15.61 5.94
N PRO A 346 -12.09 -14.37 6.12
CA PRO A 346 -12.45 -13.48 5.01
C PRO A 346 -11.24 -13.15 4.12
N GLY A 347 -11.44 -13.21 2.80
CA GLY A 347 -10.40 -12.91 1.79
C GLY A 347 -9.55 -14.11 1.39
N LEU A 348 -9.92 -15.33 1.80
CA LEU A 348 -9.22 -16.58 1.45
C LEU A 348 -9.15 -16.82 -0.08
N GLU A 349 -10.06 -16.22 -0.85
CA GLU A 349 -10.10 -16.25 -2.32
C GLU A 349 -8.82 -15.73 -2.97
N VAL A 350 -7.99 -14.97 -2.25
CA VAL A 350 -6.67 -14.53 -2.74
C VAL A 350 -5.78 -15.71 -3.15
N LEU A 351 -6.01 -16.90 -2.59
CA LEU A 351 -5.29 -18.12 -2.98
C LEU A 351 -5.55 -18.53 -4.43
N ASN A 352 -6.66 -18.11 -5.06
CA ASN A 352 -6.91 -18.40 -6.47
C ASN A 352 -5.80 -17.81 -7.37
N ASP A 353 -5.29 -16.64 -6.99
CA ASP A 353 -4.27 -15.89 -7.75
C ASP A 353 -2.86 -15.98 -7.15
N ALA A 354 -2.71 -16.50 -5.93
CA ALA A 354 -1.42 -16.61 -5.26
C ALA A 354 -0.52 -17.68 -5.93
N ASP A 355 0.79 -17.46 -5.89
CA ASP A 355 1.79 -18.41 -6.36
C ASP A 355 2.29 -19.32 -5.22
N ILE A 356 2.28 -18.81 -3.99
CA ILE A 356 2.75 -19.51 -2.78
C ILE A 356 1.86 -19.16 -1.58
N ALA A 357 1.66 -20.11 -0.66
CA ALA A 357 0.92 -19.89 0.57
C ALA A 357 1.78 -20.18 1.81
N LEU A 358 1.78 -19.26 2.78
CA LEU A 358 2.24 -19.51 4.15
C LEU A 358 1.02 -19.72 5.04
N ILE A 359 0.91 -20.90 5.64
CA ILE A 359 -0.22 -21.32 6.47
C ILE A 359 0.19 -21.24 7.94
N SER A 360 -0.52 -20.42 8.72
CA SER A 360 -0.49 -20.35 10.18
C SER A 360 -1.93 -20.44 10.69
N VAL A 361 -2.46 -21.67 10.73
CA VAL A 361 -3.87 -21.94 11.04
C VAL A 361 -3.93 -23.04 12.08
N ARG A 362 -4.72 -22.84 13.13
CA ARG A 362 -4.80 -23.78 14.24
C ARG A 362 -6.21 -24.29 14.47
N ARG A 363 -6.39 -25.61 14.31
CA ARG A 363 -7.59 -26.34 14.77
C ARG A 363 -8.91 -25.66 14.39
N ARG A 364 -9.10 -25.32 13.13
CA ARG A 364 -10.32 -24.67 12.60
C ARG A 364 -10.97 -25.58 11.58
N THR A 365 -12.28 -25.48 11.40
CA THR A 365 -13.02 -26.12 10.31
C THR A 365 -13.66 -25.02 9.52
N LEU A 366 -13.70 -25.12 8.19
CA LEU A 366 -14.19 -24.03 7.35
C LEU A 366 -15.47 -24.42 6.65
N GLU A 367 -16.23 -23.45 6.16
CA GLU A 367 -17.28 -23.72 5.19
C GLU A 367 -16.72 -24.53 4.00
N PRO A 368 -17.46 -25.51 3.44
CA PRO A 368 -16.97 -26.39 2.39
C PRO A 368 -16.35 -25.65 1.19
N GLU A 369 -16.99 -24.58 0.70
CA GLU A 369 -16.47 -23.79 -0.42
C GLU A 369 -15.19 -23.03 -0.07
N ARG A 370 -15.00 -22.65 1.21
CA ARG A 370 -13.77 -22.01 1.69
C ARG A 370 -12.62 -23.00 1.80
N LEU A 371 -12.88 -24.19 2.36
CA LEU A 371 -11.87 -25.25 2.41
C LEU A 371 -11.47 -25.72 1.01
N LYS A 372 -12.43 -25.74 0.07
CA LYS A 372 -12.19 -26.08 -1.34
C LYS A 372 -11.18 -25.16 -2.01
N ILE A 373 -11.15 -23.86 -1.67
CA ILE A 373 -10.12 -22.93 -2.17
C ILE A 373 -8.72 -23.41 -1.76
N VAL A 374 -8.54 -23.80 -0.48
CA VAL A 374 -7.26 -24.32 0.02
C VAL A 374 -6.90 -25.63 -0.68
N ARG A 375 -7.87 -26.55 -0.81
CA ARG A 375 -7.65 -27.84 -1.51
C ARG A 375 -7.25 -27.63 -2.97
N ASN A 376 -7.91 -26.71 -3.68
CA ASN A 376 -7.60 -26.38 -5.07
C ASN A 376 -6.19 -25.77 -5.21
N PHE A 377 -5.80 -24.89 -4.28
CA PHE A 377 -4.46 -24.32 -4.24
C PHE A 377 -3.38 -25.41 -4.13
N VAL A 378 -3.56 -26.33 -3.18
CA VAL A 378 -2.63 -27.46 -2.98
C VAL A 378 -2.62 -28.37 -4.20
N ALA A 379 -3.79 -28.80 -4.67
CA ALA A 379 -3.94 -29.73 -5.80
C ALA A 379 -3.41 -29.18 -7.13
N ALA A 380 -3.27 -27.86 -7.26
CA ALA A 380 -2.60 -27.24 -8.40
C ALA A 380 -1.06 -27.38 -8.37
N GLY A 381 -0.50 -28.12 -7.41
CA GLY A 381 0.95 -28.29 -7.25
C GLY A 381 1.66 -27.03 -6.74
N LYS A 382 0.93 -26.04 -6.22
CA LYS A 382 1.52 -24.77 -5.77
C LYS A 382 2.30 -24.95 -4.45
N PRO A 383 3.41 -24.23 -4.24
CA PRO A 383 4.19 -24.33 -3.01
C PRO A 383 3.43 -23.93 -1.75
N VAL A 384 3.64 -24.69 -0.66
CA VAL A 384 3.03 -24.42 0.66
C VAL A 384 4.08 -24.40 1.74
N VAL A 385 4.11 -23.33 2.53
CA VAL A 385 4.93 -23.22 3.73
C VAL A 385 4.03 -23.33 4.96
N GLY A 386 4.39 -24.18 5.91
CA GLY A 386 3.70 -24.33 7.18
C GLY A 386 4.56 -23.84 8.33
N ILE A 387 3.95 -23.10 9.26
CA ILE A 387 4.59 -22.66 10.48
C ILE A 387 3.78 -23.11 11.70
N ARG A 388 4.47 -23.64 12.71
CA ARG A 388 3.94 -24.00 14.02
C ARG A 388 2.65 -24.83 13.93
N THR A 389 1.49 -24.21 14.12
CA THR A 389 0.19 -24.88 14.21
C THR A 389 -0.34 -25.41 12.88
N ALA A 390 0.31 -25.08 11.76
CA ALA A 390 -0.05 -25.53 10.42
C ALA A 390 -0.15 -27.06 10.29
N SER A 391 0.62 -27.81 11.09
CA SER A 391 0.57 -29.29 11.16
C SER A 391 -0.75 -29.84 11.70
N HIS A 392 -1.64 -28.98 12.16
CA HIS A 392 -2.99 -29.34 12.54
C HIS A 392 -3.97 -28.22 12.18
N ALA A 393 -3.73 -27.61 11.03
CA ALA A 393 -4.68 -26.76 10.35
C ALA A 393 -5.91 -27.57 9.92
N PHE A 394 -7.02 -26.86 9.71
CA PHE A 394 -8.24 -27.39 9.07
C PHE A 394 -8.88 -28.63 9.72
N SER A 395 -8.54 -29.00 10.96
CA SER A 395 -9.16 -30.12 11.67
C SER A 395 -9.23 -29.88 13.18
N LEU A 396 -10.31 -30.33 13.82
CA LEU A 396 -10.41 -30.27 15.28
C LEU A 396 -9.60 -31.40 15.93
N ARG A 397 -9.22 -31.22 17.20
CA ARG A 397 -8.55 -32.28 17.95
C ARG A 397 -9.59 -33.29 18.42
N ASN A 398 -9.47 -34.54 18.00
CA ASN A 398 -10.33 -35.65 18.42
C ASN A 398 -11.83 -35.39 18.23
N MET A 399 -12.19 -34.57 17.24
CA MET A 399 -13.57 -34.20 16.92
C MET A 399 -13.72 -34.08 15.42
N SER A 400 -14.89 -34.45 14.90
CA SER A 400 -15.29 -34.19 13.51
C SER A 400 -15.71 -32.73 13.33
N ALA A 401 -15.71 -32.25 12.09
CA ALA A 401 -16.29 -30.95 11.76
C ALA A 401 -17.75 -30.83 12.24
N PRO A 402 -18.14 -29.69 12.84
CA PRO A 402 -19.55 -29.38 13.11
C PRO A 402 -20.40 -29.36 11.84
N GLU A 403 -21.72 -29.49 12.00
CA GLU A 403 -22.67 -29.41 10.88
C GLU A 403 -22.49 -28.10 10.08
N GLY A 404 -22.48 -28.20 8.75
CA GLY A 404 -22.26 -27.07 7.85
C GLY A 404 -20.79 -26.69 7.62
N LEU A 405 -19.84 -27.31 8.33
CA LEU A 405 -18.40 -27.11 8.16
C LEU A 405 -17.71 -28.38 7.64
N ALA A 406 -16.52 -28.20 7.09
CA ALA A 406 -15.66 -29.25 6.59
C ALA A 406 -14.29 -29.20 7.27
N ASP A 407 -13.70 -30.38 7.45
CA ASP A 407 -12.33 -30.56 7.93
C ASP A 407 -11.43 -31.18 6.86
N TRP A 408 -10.13 -31.19 7.15
CA TRP A 408 -9.09 -31.90 6.42
C TRP A 408 -8.08 -32.49 7.41
N PRO A 409 -8.42 -33.58 8.11
CA PRO A 409 -7.55 -34.22 9.09
C PRO A 409 -6.19 -34.66 8.52
N GLU A 410 -6.16 -35.06 7.25
CA GLU A 410 -4.95 -35.53 6.56
C GLU A 410 -4.06 -34.40 6.03
N PHE A 411 -4.39 -33.13 6.30
CA PHE A 411 -3.66 -31.98 5.76
C PHE A 411 -2.16 -32.04 6.03
N ASP A 412 -1.74 -32.35 7.26
CA ASP A 412 -0.32 -32.43 7.64
C ASP A 412 0.43 -33.50 6.83
N ALA A 413 -0.12 -34.71 6.80
CA ALA A 413 0.48 -35.84 6.09
C ALA A 413 0.52 -35.59 4.57
N GLN A 414 -0.54 -35.04 4.00
CA GLN A 414 -0.64 -34.81 2.54
C GLN A 414 0.15 -33.60 2.06
N VAL A 415 0.24 -32.55 2.88
CA VAL A 415 0.83 -31.27 2.48
C VAL A 415 2.26 -31.14 2.96
N PHE A 416 2.58 -31.56 4.17
CA PHE A 416 3.92 -31.43 4.75
C PHE A 416 4.65 -32.77 4.90
N GLY A 417 4.01 -33.91 4.67
CA GLY A 417 4.58 -35.22 5.01
C GLY A 417 4.78 -35.38 6.53
N GLY A 418 4.08 -34.58 7.33
CA GLY A 418 4.18 -34.55 8.78
C GLY A 418 3.30 -35.59 9.46
N HIS A 419 3.55 -35.78 10.76
CA HIS A 419 2.76 -36.65 11.62
C HIS A 419 2.64 -36.05 13.03
N TYR A 420 2.08 -34.84 13.13
CA TYR A 420 1.86 -34.22 14.43
C TYR A 420 0.89 -35.04 15.29
N THR A 421 1.36 -35.48 16.47
CA THR A 421 0.52 -36.21 17.44
C THR A 421 0.19 -35.38 18.66
N ASN A 422 1.18 -34.69 19.25
CA ASN A 422 1.02 -33.79 20.39
C ASN A 422 2.35 -32.98 20.59
N HIS A 423 2.55 -32.38 21.75
CA HIS A 423 3.81 -31.69 22.10
C HIS A 423 4.28 -32.06 23.51
N HIS A 424 5.57 -31.89 23.78
CA HIS A 424 6.14 -32.00 25.12
C HIS A 424 5.73 -30.80 25.99
N GLY A 425 5.95 -30.87 27.30
CA GLY A 425 5.48 -29.86 28.25
C GLY A 425 6.02 -28.45 27.94
N ASN A 426 5.19 -27.42 28.08
CA ASN A 426 5.52 -26.03 27.68
C ASN A 426 6.74 -25.42 28.41
N LYS A 427 7.16 -25.98 29.55
CA LYS A 427 8.36 -25.55 30.28
C LYS A 427 9.65 -26.20 29.79
N LEU A 428 9.54 -27.25 28.97
CA LEU A 428 10.66 -27.94 28.36
C LEU A 428 10.99 -27.26 27.02
N LEU A 429 11.74 -26.17 27.10
CA LEU A 429 12.19 -25.47 25.89
C LEU A 429 13.19 -26.34 25.14
N ALA A 430 13.03 -26.42 23.82
CA ALA A 430 13.84 -27.26 22.95
C ALA A 430 15.18 -26.60 22.62
N THR A 431 16.25 -27.42 22.58
CA THR A 431 17.49 -27.04 21.91
C THR A 431 17.40 -27.52 20.46
N ILE A 432 17.51 -26.58 19.52
CA ILE A 432 17.40 -26.82 18.08
C ILE A 432 18.80 -27.01 17.51
N SER A 433 19.00 -28.10 16.78
CA SER A 433 20.27 -28.49 16.15
C SER A 433 20.06 -28.84 14.68
N THR A 434 21.11 -28.71 13.87
CA THR A 434 21.11 -29.17 12.48
C THR A 434 21.06 -30.70 12.43
N VAL A 435 20.39 -31.23 11.40
CA VAL A 435 20.41 -32.67 11.10
C VAL A 435 21.68 -32.97 10.29
N ASP A 436 22.38 -34.06 10.61
CA ASP A 436 23.59 -34.46 9.90
C ASP A 436 23.35 -34.58 8.39
N GLY A 437 24.25 -33.98 7.59
CA GLY A 437 24.16 -33.98 6.13
C GLY A 437 23.20 -32.94 5.52
N SER A 438 22.47 -32.16 6.33
CA SER A 438 21.55 -31.13 5.82
C SER A 438 22.19 -29.76 5.55
N GLY A 439 23.43 -29.52 6.02
CA GLY A 439 24.05 -28.19 6.09
C GLY A 439 24.17 -27.43 4.76
N GLU A 440 24.25 -28.15 3.63
CA GLU A 440 24.32 -27.55 2.28
C GLU A 440 22.95 -27.18 1.71
N HIS A 441 21.86 -27.49 2.40
CA HIS A 441 20.52 -27.19 1.91
C HIS A 441 20.28 -25.66 1.85
N PRO A 442 19.73 -25.10 0.76
CA PRO A 442 19.56 -23.65 0.61
C PRO A 442 18.80 -22.97 1.76
N ILE A 443 17.86 -23.70 2.39
CA ILE A 443 17.11 -23.18 3.55
C ILE A 443 18.03 -22.87 4.75
N LEU A 444 19.11 -23.62 4.93
CA LEU A 444 20.10 -23.41 6.00
C LEU A 444 21.18 -22.38 5.62
N HIS A 445 21.09 -21.74 4.45
CA HIS A 445 22.06 -20.72 4.05
C HIS A 445 22.08 -19.55 5.05
N GLY A 446 23.23 -19.32 5.67
CA GLY A 446 23.41 -18.31 6.71
C GLY A 446 22.75 -18.66 8.04
N VAL A 447 22.18 -19.85 8.22
CA VAL A 447 21.65 -20.32 9.51
C VAL A 447 22.79 -20.97 10.30
N THR A 448 23.69 -20.16 10.85
CA THR A 448 24.97 -20.60 11.44
C THR A 448 24.96 -20.62 12.97
N GLY A 449 24.03 -19.91 13.62
CA GLY A 449 23.92 -19.81 15.08
C GLY A 449 23.29 -21.02 15.76
N VAL A 450 23.56 -22.23 15.26
CA VAL A 450 23.00 -23.50 15.75
C VAL A 450 24.05 -24.21 16.63
N PRO A 451 23.70 -24.73 17.83
CA PRO A 451 22.36 -24.84 18.37
C PRO A 451 21.82 -23.57 19.03
N PHE A 452 20.50 -23.38 18.96
CA PHE A 452 19.79 -22.30 19.66
C PHE A 452 18.57 -22.83 20.42
N ARG A 453 17.99 -22.00 21.31
CA ARG A 453 16.80 -22.37 22.09
C ARG A 453 15.54 -21.84 21.40
N SER A 454 14.53 -22.69 21.25
CA SER A 454 13.19 -22.24 20.82
C SER A 454 12.39 -21.75 22.03
N GLY A 455 11.53 -20.76 21.82
CA GLY A 455 10.55 -20.31 22.82
C GLY A 455 9.34 -21.23 22.97
N GLY A 456 9.08 -22.08 21.97
CA GLY A 456 7.94 -23.00 21.95
C GLY A 456 8.22 -24.39 22.53
N SER A 457 7.15 -25.11 22.85
CA SER A 457 7.21 -26.54 23.16
C SER A 457 7.65 -27.37 21.95
N LEU A 458 8.46 -28.41 22.18
CA LEU A 458 8.85 -29.38 21.16
C LEU A 458 7.65 -30.22 20.72
N TYR A 459 7.35 -30.24 19.43
CA TYR A 459 6.26 -31.04 18.86
C TYR A 459 6.73 -32.47 18.61
N MET A 460 5.85 -33.44 18.86
CA MET A 460 6.07 -34.85 18.52
C MET A 460 5.55 -35.10 17.10
N THR A 461 6.48 -35.27 16.17
CA THR A 461 6.21 -35.29 14.71
C THR A 461 6.72 -36.56 14.04
N SER A 462 7.46 -37.40 14.75
CA SER A 462 8.00 -38.66 14.23
C SER A 462 6.97 -39.80 14.20
N PRO A 463 7.05 -40.72 13.21
CA PRO A 463 7.90 -40.64 12.02
C PRO A 463 7.32 -39.70 10.96
N LEU A 464 8.19 -39.00 10.23
CA LEU A 464 7.82 -38.26 9.02
C LEU A 464 7.65 -39.21 7.82
N ALA A 465 6.98 -38.74 6.77
CA ALA A 465 6.86 -39.48 5.52
C ALA A 465 8.25 -39.73 4.88
N PRO A 466 8.48 -40.87 4.18
CA PRO A 466 9.78 -41.22 3.62
C PRO A 466 10.36 -40.19 2.63
N GLU A 467 9.51 -39.44 1.93
CA GLU A 467 9.91 -38.42 0.95
C GLU A 467 10.21 -37.05 1.59
N THR A 468 10.24 -36.97 2.91
CA THR A 468 10.68 -35.77 3.63
C THR A 468 12.20 -35.69 3.76
N SER A 469 12.72 -34.47 3.80
CA SER A 469 14.13 -34.18 4.09
C SER A 469 14.23 -33.33 5.36
N PRO A 470 14.49 -33.94 6.53
CA PRO A 470 14.72 -33.21 7.78
C PRO A 470 15.94 -32.30 7.70
N LEU A 471 15.80 -31.07 8.17
CA LEU A 471 16.85 -30.04 8.18
C LEU A 471 17.30 -29.69 9.60
N LEU A 472 16.33 -29.48 10.50
CA LEU A 472 16.59 -29.21 11.92
C LEU A 472 15.86 -30.22 12.80
N SER A 473 16.45 -30.53 13.95
CA SER A 473 15.88 -31.36 15.00
C SER A 473 15.86 -30.59 16.32
N GLY A 474 14.94 -30.93 17.20
CA GLY A 474 14.84 -30.39 18.55
C GLY A 474 14.99 -31.47 19.59
N SER A 475 15.66 -31.17 20.69
CA SER A 475 15.78 -32.06 21.84
C SER A 475 15.40 -31.36 23.15
N VAL A 476 14.77 -32.13 24.04
CA VAL A 476 14.48 -31.73 25.43
C VAL A 476 14.91 -32.85 26.37
N GLU A 477 15.23 -32.52 27.60
CA GLU A 477 15.73 -33.48 28.58
C GLU A 477 14.73 -34.64 28.79
N GLY A 478 15.24 -35.87 28.73
CA GLY A 478 14.46 -37.08 28.99
C GLY A 478 13.45 -37.47 27.91
N GLN A 479 13.48 -36.85 26.73
CA GLN A 479 12.61 -37.19 25.60
C GLN A 479 13.43 -37.48 24.33
N PRO A 480 12.88 -38.25 23.38
CA PRO A 480 13.47 -38.40 22.05
C PRO A 480 13.61 -37.05 21.33
N SER A 481 14.61 -36.95 20.44
CA SER A 481 14.69 -35.82 19.51
C SER A 481 13.59 -35.91 18.46
N GLU A 482 13.05 -34.77 18.05
CA GLU A 482 11.98 -34.68 17.06
C GLU A 482 12.39 -33.76 15.90
N PRO A 483 11.99 -34.04 14.66
CA PRO A 483 12.15 -33.12 13.54
C PRO A 483 11.42 -31.81 13.79
N VAL A 484 12.13 -30.70 13.57
CA VAL A 484 11.63 -29.33 13.80
C VAL A 484 11.41 -28.59 12.49
N ALA A 485 12.26 -28.82 11.48
CA ALA A 485 12.08 -28.22 10.16
C ALA A 485 12.46 -29.22 9.07
N TRP A 486 11.65 -29.31 8.02
CA TRP A 486 11.87 -30.25 6.91
C TRP A 486 11.21 -29.77 5.62
N THR A 487 11.68 -30.32 4.49
CA THR A 487 11.01 -30.18 3.20
C THR A 487 10.28 -31.45 2.82
N PHE A 488 9.26 -31.32 1.97
CA PHE A 488 8.49 -32.43 1.42
C PHE A 488 8.15 -32.14 -0.04
N THR A 489 8.43 -33.09 -0.93
CA THR A 489 7.99 -33.02 -2.32
C THR A 489 6.71 -33.84 -2.45
N ARG A 490 5.59 -33.16 -2.67
CA ARG A 490 4.28 -33.79 -2.77
C ARG A 490 4.16 -34.57 -4.07
N GLY A 491 3.27 -35.57 -4.09
CA GLY A 491 2.98 -36.37 -5.29
C GLY A 491 2.39 -35.57 -6.46
N ASP A 492 1.85 -34.37 -6.20
CA ASP A 492 1.36 -33.42 -7.20
C ASP A 492 2.48 -32.53 -7.80
N GLY A 493 3.74 -32.71 -7.38
CA GLY A 493 4.90 -31.91 -7.80
C GLY A 493 5.13 -30.64 -6.98
N GLY A 494 4.23 -30.31 -6.05
CA GLY A 494 4.36 -29.14 -5.20
C GLY A 494 5.44 -29.29 -4.12
N ARG A 495 6.20 -28.22 -3.90
CA ARG A 495 7.19 -28.14 -2.83
C ARG A 495 6.54 -27.65 -1.54
N SER A 496 6.83 -28.33 -0.45
CA SER A 496 6.42 -27.91 0.87
C SER A 496 7.60 -27.75 1.79
N PHE A 497 7.57 -26.70 2.61
CA PHE A 497 8.49 -26.50 3.73
C PHE A 497 7.66 -26.36 5.00
N TYR A 498 8.02 -27.07 6.05
CA TYR A 498 7.38 -26.94 7.35
C TYR A 498 8.41 -26.68 8.42
N THR A 499 8.07 -25.82 9.38
CA THR A 499 8.79 -25.69 10.65
C THR A 499 7.83 -25.66 11.83
N SER A 500 8.14 -26.38 12.90
CA SER A 500 7.43 -26.29 14.17
C SER A 500 7.87 -25.10 15.02
N LEU A 501 8.83 -24.28 14.54
CA LEU A 501 9.11 -22.96 15.10
C LEU A 501 7.99 -21.98 14.73
N GLY A 502 7.94 -20.84 15.41
CA GLY A 502 6.92 -19.81 15.21
C GLY A 502 6.23 -19.36 16.49
N HIS A 503 6.78 -19.71 17.66
CA HIS A 503 6.48 -19.00 18.89
C HIS A 503 6.94 -17.55 18.78
N ARG A 504 6.33 -16.63 19.54
CA ARG A 504 6.70 -15.20 19.51
C ARG A 504 8.21 -14.99 19.71
N ASP A 505 8.78 -15.63 20.73
CA ASP A 505 10.21 -15.54 21.03
C ASP A 505 11.11 -16.13 19.92
N ASP A 506 10.60 -17.04 19.07
CA ASP A 506 11.39 -17.52 17.92
C ASP A 506 11.61 -16.40 16.90
N PHE A 507 10.75 -15.37 16.84
CA PHE A 507 10.94 -14.19 15.98
C PHE A 507 11.97 -13.19 16.53
N GLU A 508 12.41 -13.35 17.79
CA GLU A 508 13.54 -12.60 18.35
C GLU A 508 14.89 -13.27 18.01
N ASN A 509 14.85 -14.52 17.54
CA ASN A 509 16.01 -15.28 17.13
C ASN A 509 16.25 -15.16 15.61
N ILE A 510 17.35 -14.49 15.23
CA ILE A 510 17.66 -14.22 13.82
C ILE A 510 17.80 -15.49 12.96
N GLU A 511 18.27 -16.60 13.54
CA GLU A 511 18.43 -17.89 12.85
C GLU A 511 17.07 -18.48 12.48
N SER A 512 16.08 -18.39 13.38
CA SER A 512 14.71 -18.83 13.14
C SER A 512 13.99 -17.96 12.11
N VAL A 513 14.18 -16.64 12.17
CA VAL A 513 13.65 -15.68 11.19
C VAL A 513 14.25 -15.95 9.81
N ARG A 514 15.57 -16.18 9.73
CA ARG A 514 16.29 -16.49 8.49
C ARG A 514 15.86 -17.84 7.91
N LEU A 515 15.67 -18.86 8.75
CA LEU A 515 15.15 -20.17 8.35
C LEU A 515 13.79 -20.03 7.65
N LEU A 516 12.85 -19.29 8.25
CA LEU A 516 11.52 -19.09 7.67
C LEU A 516 11.59 -18.33 6.34
N ALA A 517 12.38 -17.26 6.27
CA ALA A 517 12.57 -16.49 5.04
C ALA A 517 13.15 -17.35 3.92
N ASN A 518 14.23 -18.09 4.19
CA ASN A 518 14.84 -18.98 3.21
C ASN A 518 13.90 -20.11 2.81
N GLY A 519 13.10 -20.64 3.75
CA GLY A 519 12.06 -21.63 3.48
C GLY A 519 11.01 -21.15 2.47
N ILE A 520 10.55 -19.90 2.62
CA ILE A 520 9.63 -19.27 1.68
C ILE A 520 10.28 -19.05 0.31
N HIS A 521 11.54 -18.58 0.26
CA HIS A 521 12.28 -18.40 -0.98
C HIS A 521 12.49 -19.74 -1.71
N TRP A 522 12.95 -20.76 -1.00
CA TRP A 522 13.16 -22.10 -1.55
C TRP A 522 11.85 -22.68 -2.12
N ALA A 523 10.75 -22.56 -1.38
CA ALA A 523 9.44 -23.02 -1.83
C ALA A 523 9.01 -22.29 -3.12
N ALA A 524 9.26 -20.97 -3.21
CA ALA A 524 9.02 -20.15 -4.39
C ALA A 524 10.01 -20.37 -5.55
N GLY A 525 11.13 -21.08 -5.32
CA GLY A 525 12.18 -21.29 -6.32
C GLY A 525 13.11 -20.09 -6.49
N LEU A 526 13.13 -19.21 -5.50
CA LEU A 526 14.04 -18.09 -5.41
C LEU A 526 15.31 -18.51 -4.63
N PRO A 527 16.46 -17.85 -4.88
CA PRO A 527 17.64 -18.05 -4.05
C PRO A 527 17.37 -17.58 -2.60
N PRO A 528 18.11 -18.11 -1.61
CA PRO A 528 18.12 -17.56 -0.25
C PRO A 528 18.45 -16.07 -0.26
N GLN A 529 17.98 -15.34 0.76
CA GLN A 529 18.24 -13.91 0.83
C GLN A 529 19.70 -13.62 1.08
N ALA A 530 20.34 -12.89 0.16
CA ALA A 530 21.75 -12.54 0.25
C ALA A 530 22.04 -11.56 1.40
N ASN A 531 21.13 -10.60 1.62
CA ASN A 531 21.24 -9.61 2.68
C ASN A 531 20.07 -9.78 3.66
N PHE A 532 20.38 -10.21 4.87
CA PHE A 532 19.39 -10.47 5.91
C PHE A 532 19.69 -9.56 7.10
N PHE A 533 19.12 -8.35 7.07
CA PHE A 533 19.35 -7.32 8.09
C PHE A 533 18.43 -7.54 9.30
N SER A 534 18.96 -7.26 10.50
CA SER A 534 18.20 -7.18 11.75
C SER A 534 17.80 -5.75 12.10
N GLU A 535 17.99 -4.77 11.19
CA GLU A 535 17.84 -3.36 11.55
C GLU A 535 16.39 -2.94 11.75
N SER A 536 16.21 -2.03 12.72
CA SER A 536 14.92 -1.48 13.12
C SER A 536 14.24 -0.79 11.93
N ARG A 537 12.91 -0.63 12.01
CA ARG A 537 12.10 0.05 10.98
C ARG A 537 12.48 1.52 10.75
N SER A 538 13.30 2.12 11.62
CA SER A 538 13.59 3.56 11.71
C SER A 538 15.08 3.79 11.90
N ASN A 539 15.83 3.98 10.81
CA ASN A 539 17.19 4.51 10.88
C ASN A 539 17.11 6.04 10.89
N TYR A 540 17.04 6.65 12.07
CA TYR A 540 16.88 8.11 12.21
C TYR A 540 18.01 8.92 11.58
N GLU A 541 19.20 8.35 11.31
CA GLU A 541 20.28 9.05 10.62
C GLU A 541 20.06 9.09 9.10
N ARG A 542 19.40 8.08 8.56
CA ARG A 542 19.18 7.88 7.12
C ARG A 542 17.81 8.38 6.66
N ASP A 543 16.79 8.16 7.47
CA ASP A 543 15.37 8.29 7.14
C ASP A 543 14.72 9.52 7.80
N TRP A 544 13.74 10.11 7.10
CA TRP A 544 12.76 10.98 7.74
C TRP A 544 11.62 10.15 8.32
N VAL A 545 11.58 10.04 9.64
CA VAL A 545 10.64 9.20 10.37
C VAL A 545 9.52 10.05 10.94
N ASN A 546 8.26 9.61 10.80
CA ASN A 546 7.12 10.32 11.39
C ASN A 546 7.09 10.11 12.91
N VAL A 547 7.23 11.19 13.67
CA VAL A 547 7.22 11.20 15.14
C VAL A 547 6.10 12.10 15.68
N PRO A 548 5.56 11.81 16.88
CA PRO A 548 4.60 12.71 17.51
C PRO A 548 5.30 13.99 18.00
N VAL A 549 4.62 15.12 17.83
CA VAL A 549 4.97 16.42 18.41
C VAL A 549 3.73 16.96 19.13
N PRO A 550 3.82 17.36 20.42
CA PRO A 550 5.05 17.41 21.20
C PRO A 550 5.51 16.05 21.74
N SER A 551 6.83 15.83 21.82
CA SER A 551 7.45 14.69 22.47
C SER A 551 8.94 14.95 22.73
N ALA A 552 9.47 14.40 23.83
CA ALA A 552 10.91 14.25 24.03
C ALA A 552 11.44 13.10 23.17
N TRP A 553 12.70 13.15 22.75
CA TRP A 553 13.31 12.13 21.87
C TRP A 553 13.26 10.72 22.48
N GLU A 554 13.54 10.58 23.77
CA GLU A 554 13.56 9.31 24.49
C GLU A 554 12.17 8.71 24.69
N ALA A 555 11.12 9.54 24.60
CA ALA A 555 9.73 9.10 24.61
C ALA A 555 9.23 8.65 23.23
N ILE A 556 9.92 9.03 22.14
CA ILE A 556 9.57 8.64 20.78
C ILE A 556 9.99 7.19 20.52
N ASP A 557 11.26 6.87 20.78
CA ASP A 557 11.84 5.56 20.54
C ASP A 557 12.98 5.30 21.51
N SER A 558 13.03 4.09 22.06
CA SER A 558 14.14 3.60 22.90
C SER A 558 15.53 3.73 22.24
N GLN A 559 15.61 3.76 20.90
CA GLN A 559 16.86 3.98 20.15
C GLN A 559 17.40 5.40 20.31
N LEU A 560 16.55 6.36 20.65
CA LEU A 560 16.91 7.76 20.89
C LEU A 560 17.12 8.05 22.38
N LYS A 561 17.08 7.02 23.22
CA LYS A 561 17.34 7.19 24.65
C LYS A 561 18.75 7.71 24.85
N ASP A 562 18.88 8.78 25.64
CA ASP A 562 20.15 9.42 25.96
C ASP A 562 20.88 9.97 24.70
N TYR A 563 20.15 10.31 23.64
CA TYR A 563 20.72 10.91 22.43
C TYR A 563 20.95 12.41 22.62
N ASP A 564 22.22 12.81 22.75
CA ASP A 564 22.67 14.21 22.70
C ASP A 564 23.15 14.54 21.28
N GLY A 565 22.64 15.63 20.68
CA GLY A 565 23.00 15.98 19.31
C GLY A 565 22.01 16.91 18.61
N VAL A 566 21.78 16.65 17.32
CA VAL A 566 20.95 17.51 16.47
C VAL A 566 19.82 16.71 15.86
N GLY A 567 18.60 17.19 16.07
CA GLY A 567 17.39 16.67 15.47
C GLY A 567 16.72 17.70 14.57
N TRP A 568 16.34 17.27 13.37
CA TRP A 568 15.60 18.09 12.42
C TRP A 568 14.17 17.60 12.33
N TYR A 569 13.23 18.54 12.39
CA TYR A 569 11.80 18.34 12.28
C TYR A 569 11.27 19.09 11.07
N ARG A 570 10.33 18.51 10.34
CA ARG A 570 9.60 19.23 9.29
C ARG A 570 8.15 18.80 9.17
N CYS A 571 7.31 19.76 8.81
CA CYS A 571 5.90 19.55 8.50
C CYS A 571 5.45 20.52 7.41
N ALA A 572 4.28 20.27 6.83
CA ALA A 572 3.65 21.20 5.90
C ALA A 572 2.45 21.89 6.56
N VAL A 573 2.16 23.12 6.15
CA VAL A 573 0.96 23.88 6.51
C VAL A 573 0.27 24.41 5.27
N ARG A 574 -1.05 24.23 5.13
CA ARG A 574 -1.82 24.90 4.06
C ARG A 574 -2.63 26.04 4.65
N LEU A 575 -2.25 27.27 4.33
CA LEU A 575 -2.87 28.48 4.87
C LEU A 575 -3.83 29.08 3.85
N ARG A 576 -5.12 29.09 4.18
CA ARG A 576 -6.17 29.67 3.32
C ARG A 576 -6.10 31.19 3.34
N ASP A 577 -6.48 31.85 2.24
CA ASP A 577 -6.54 33.32 2.17
C ASP A 577 -7.38 33.92 3.31
N SER A 578 -8.48 33.27 3.67
CA SER A 578 -9.35 33.70 4.77
C SER A 578 -8.66 33.67 6.14
N TRP A 579 -7.63 32.85 6.30
CA TRP A 579 -6.89 32.70 7.56
C TRP A 579 -5.73 33.71 7.67
N LEU A 580 -5.22 34.19 6.53
CA LEU A 580 -4.11 35.15 6.41
C LEU A 580 -4.56 36.63 6.51
N SER A 581 -5.76 36.90 7.03
CA SER A 581 -6.46 38.19 6.88
C SER A 581 -5.75 39.41 7.47
N GLU A 582 -4.86 39.23 8.45
CA GLU A 582 -4.10 40.32 9.10
C GLU A 582 -2.63 40.40 8.68
N LYS A 583 -2.17 39.50 7.78
CA LYS A 583 -0.86 39.58 7.10
C LYS A 583 0.38 39.65 8.03
N ASP A 584 0.23 39.19 9.25
CA ASP A 584 1.20 39.25 10.35
C ASP A 584 1.63 37.84 10.82
N LEU A 585 1.87 36.94 9.85
CA LEU A 585 2.14 35.54 10.14
C LEU A 585 3.38 35.36 11.02
N THR A 586 3.23 34.71 12.17
CA THR A 586 4.34 34.36 13.06
C THR A 586 4.33 32.88 13.43
N LEU A 587 5.50 32.24 13.36
CA LEU A 587 5.76 30.96 13.98
C LEU A 587 6.22 31.21 15.41
N ARG A 588 5.60 30.54 16.37
CA ARG A 588 5.95 30.60 17.79
C ARG A 588 6.41 29.24 18.26
N LEU A 589 7.66 29.17 18.69
CA LEU A 589 8.25 27.97 19.25
C LEU A 589 8.38 28.16 20.77
N PRO A 590 7.86 27.23 21.58
CA PRO A 590 8.14 27.24 23.01
C PRO A 590 9.65 27.05 23.20
N GLN A 591 10.28 27.94 23.96
CA GLN A 591 11.73 27.95 24.17
C GLN A 591 12.05 27.19 25.46
N GLY A 592 12.68 26.03 25.31
CA GLY A 592 13.29 25.26 26.39
C GLY A 592 14.74 25.68 26.63
N ASP A 593 15.54 24.73 27.09
CA ASP A 593 17.01 24.76 27.16
C ASP A 593 17.67 24.58 25.77
N ASP A 594 17.03 23.87 24.84
CA ASP A 594 17.55 23.58 23.49
C ASP A 594 17.78 24.81 22.60
N ASP A 595 18.80 24.76 21.73
CA ASP A 595 19.00 25.73 20.63
C ASP A 595 18.06 25.42 19.45
N LEU A 596 17.10 26.32 19.22
CA LEU A 596 16.09 26.20 18.18
C LEU A 596 16.35 27.14 17.01
N GLN A 597 16.38 26.57 15.80
CA GLN A 597 16.41 27.33 14.54
C GLN A 597 15.27 26.89 13.63
N ALA A 598 14.71 27.81 12.84
CA ALA A 598 13.58 27.49 11.98
C ALA A 598 13.65 28.14 10.59
N TRP A 599 12.99 27.47 9.65
CA TRP A 599 12.87 27.89 8.26
C TRP A 599 11.41 27.80 7.81
N PHE A 600 11.03 28.69 6.90
CA PHE A 600 9.75 28.66 6.18
C PHE A 600 10.03 28.65 4.69
N ASN A 601 9.59 27.62 3.97
CA ASN A 601 9.87 27.42 2.54
C ASN A 601 11.37 27.59 2.19
N GLY A 602 12.26 27.06 3.04
CA GLY A 602 13.72 27.16 2.87
C GLY A 602 14.34 28.51 3.30
N HIS A 603 13.53 29.50 3.65
CA HIS A 603 14.01 30.80 4.15
C HIS A 603 14.21 30.76 5.67
N ARG A 604 15.42 31.07 6.14
CA ARG A 604 15.75 31.08 7.58
C ARG A 604 15.01 32.22 8.28
N LEU A 605 14.25 31.90 9.33
CA LEU A 605 13.52 32.87 10.13
C LEU A 605 14.45 33.52 11.16
N GLN A 606 14.25 34.82 11.40
CA GLN A 606 15.00 35.58 12.41
C GLN A 606 14.08 35.92 13.58
N PRO A 607 14.47 35.63 14.83
CA PRO A 607 13.65 35.96 15.99
C PRO A 607 13.66 37.47 16.25
N VAL A 608 12.49 38.00 16.62
CA VAL A 608 12.33 39.44 16.90
C VAL A 608 12.20 39.78 18.39
N ALA A 609 11.91 38.80 19.24
CA ALA A 609 11.97 38.92 20.70
C ALA A 609 11.85 37.53 21.36
N ASP A 610 12.57 37.31 22.47
CA ASP A 610 12.21 36.29 23.46
C ASP A 610 11.17 36.91 24.41
N ILE A 611 9.94 36.43 24.33
CA ILE A 611 8.86 36.87 25.22
C ILE A 611 8.50 35.65 26.07
N ARG A 612 9.01 35.61 27.31
CA ARG A 612 8.65 34.61 28.33
C ARG A 612 8.77 33.17 27.79
N HIS A 613 9.99 32.72 27.47
CA HIS A 613 10.25 31.33 27.08
C HIS A 613 9.50 30.94 25.79
N THR A 614 9.40 31.86 24.84
CA THR A 614 8.80 31.60 23.52
C THR A 614 9.53 32.41 22.47
N LEU A 615 10.10 31.71 21.50
CA LEU A 615 10.73 32.28 20.32
C LEU A 615 9.66 32.71 19.33
N VAL A 616 9.59 34.01 19.02
CA VAL A 616 8.64 34.57 18.04
C VAL A 616 9.38 34.87 16.73
N LEU A 617 8.97 34.18 15.67
CA LEU A 617 9.60 34.17 14.36
C LEU A 617 8.61 34.70 13.29
N PRO A 618 8.76 35.96 12.84
CA PRO A 618 7.92 36.51 11.78
C PRO A 618 8.20 35.83 10.43
N ILE A 619 7.15 35.62 9.65
CA ILE A 619 7.21 35.06 8.31
C ILE A 619 6.82 36.16 7.31
N SER A 620 7.69 36.42 6.33
CA SER A 620 7.42 37.40 5.27
C SER A 620 6.28 36.92 4.38
N GLU A 621 5.36 37.82 3.99
CA GLU A 621 4.30 37.53 3.03
C GLU A 621 4.83 36.99 1.70
N ASP A 622 5.99 37.50 1.24
CA ASP A 622 6.62 37.10 -0.03
C ASP A 622 7.03 35.63 -0.06
N TRP A 623 7.11 34.96 1.10
CA TRP A 623 7.48 33.55 1.21
C TRP A 623 6.27 32.64 1.32
N ILE A 624 5.05 33.18 1.44
CA ILE A 624 3.83 32.39 1.64
C ILE A 624 3.25 32.02 0.28
N ALA A 625 2.97 30.73 0.09
CA ALA A 625 2.14 30.21 -0.98
C ALA A 625 0.69 30.07 -0.47
N PRO A 626 -0.19 31.08 -0.67
CA PRO A 626 -1.55 31.04 -0.16
C PRO A 626 -2.37 29.94 -0.85
N ASN A 627 -3.23 29.28 -0.06
CA ASN A 627 -4.04 28.13 -0.46
C ASN A 627 -3.23 26.90 -0.93
N ASP A 628 -1.90 26.95 -0.83
CA ASP A 628 -0.99 25.86 -1.14
C ASP A 628 -0.23 25.42 0.11
N ALA A 629 0.45 24.28 0.04
CA ALA A 629 1.26 23.78 1.13
C ALA A 629 2.58 24.58 1.26
N ASN A 630 2.91 24.95 2.49
CA ASN A 630 4.12 25.65 2.89
C ASN A 630 4.91 24.76 3.85
N LEU A 631 6.22 24.71 3.72
CA LEU A 631 7.11 23.90 4.54
C LEU A 631 7.58 24.67 5.78
N ILE A 632 7.45 24.06 6.94
CA ILE A 632 8.11 24.49 8.18
C ILE A 632 9.18 23.47 8.52
N VAL A 633 10.40 23.95 8.78
CA VAL A 633 11.51 23.14 9.26
C VAL A 633 12.02 23.72 10.57
N ILE A 634 12.28 22.87 11.56
CA ILE A 634 12.85 23.23 12.85
C ILE A 634 14.07 22.34 13.10
N ARG A 635 15.21 22.95 13.42
CA ARG A 635 16.40 22.27 13.93
C ARG A 635 16.44 22.48 15.42
N VAL A 636 16.63 21.39 16.16
CA VAL A 636 16.80 21.34 17.61
C VAL A 636 18.21 20.81 17.86
N ALA A 637 19.04 21.58 18.57
CA ALA A 637 20.31 21.11 19.09
C ALA A 637 20.25 21.05 20.60
N ASP A 638 20.61 19.91 21.14
CA ASP A 638 20.55 19.57 22.56
C ASP A 638 21.89 18.95 22.97
N ASP A 639 22.47 19.44 24.06
CA ASP A 639 23.77 19.03 24.60
C ASP A 639 23.71 18.48 26.03
N ASP A 640 22.55 18.56 26.70
CA ASP A 640 22.25 17.85 27.94
C ASP A 640 20.73 17.73 28.23
N GLY A 641 20.32 16.66 28.92
CA GLY A 641 18.92 16.51 29.33
C GLY A 641 18.08 15.73 28.31
N SER A 642 16.85 16.19 28.06
CA SER A 642 15.90 15.50 27.18
C SER A 642 15.51 16.41 26.01
N GLY A 643 16.23 16.30 24.91
CA GLY A 643 15.98 17.09 23.72
C GLY A 643 14.64 16.79 23.02
N GLY A 644 14.29 17.70 22.11
CA GLY A 644 13.19 17.54 21.16
C GLY A 644 12.09 18.58 21.30
N LEU A 645 11.03 18.45 20.49
CA LEU A 645 9.92 19.40 20.54
C LEU A 645 8.93 19.01 21.63
N VAL A 646 9.25 19.27 22.90
CA VAL A 646 8.44 18.89 24.08
C VAL A 646 7.20 19.75 24.31
N ALA A 647 7.01 20.82 23.52
CA ALA A 647 5.81 21.65 23.55
C ALA A 647 5.37 22.04 22.14
N THR A 648 4.06 22.28 21.98
CA THR A 648 3.43 22.47 20.67
C THR A 648 3.86 23.77 19.96
N PRO A 649 4.48 23.69 18.77
CA PRO A 649 4.66 24.84 17.88
C PRO A 649 3.33 25.43 17.43
N ARG A 650 3.27 26.74 17.21
CA ARG A 650 2.02 27.44 16.84
C ARG A 650 2.24 28.46 15.73
N LEU A 651 1.33 28.50 14.76
CA LEU A 651 1.21 29.63 13.83
C LEU A 651 0.15 30.61 14.31
N HIS A 652 0.43 31.90 14.17
CA HIS A 652 -0.52 32.97 14.45
C HIS A 652 -0.63 33.91 13.25
N SER A 653 -1.84 34.32 12.91
CA SER A 653 -2.12 35.49 12.08
C SER A 653 -3.29 36.26 12.70
N GLY A 654 -3.05 37.47 13.17
CA GLY A 654 -3.98 38.28 13.92
C GLY A 654 -4.48 37.55 15.17
N LYS A 655 -5.78 37.26 15.19
CA LYS A 655 -6.44 36.51 16.26
C LYS A 655 -6.48 34.99 16.02
N ASN A 656 -6.09 34.54 14.83
CA ASN A 656 -6.14 33.13 14.48
C ASN A 656 -4.91 32.41 15.03
N THR A 657 -5.11 31.21 15.57
CA THR A 657 -4.04 30.34 16.03
C THR A 657 -4.24 28.94 15.45
N LEU A 658 -3.20 28.41 14.82
CA LEU A 658 -3.12 27.02 14.39
C LEU A 658 -2.09 26.30 15.25
N LEU A 659 -2.55 25.27 15.97
CA LEU A 659 -1.67 24.39 16.74
C LEU A 659 -1.06 23.34 15.79
N LEU A 660 0.24 23.14 15.87
CA LEU A 660 0.96 22.17 15.05
C LEU A 660 1.28 20.89 15.85
N ASN A 661 0.38 20.45 16.73
CA ASN A 661 0.49 19.18 17.45
C ASN A 661 -0.05 18.03 16.59
N GLY A 662 0.75 17.00 16.37
CA GLY A 662 0.44 15.93 15.43
C GLY A 662 1.69 15.16 15.07
N ARG A 663 1.76 14.61 13.85
CA ARG A 663 2.97 13.97 13.35
C ARG A 663 3.83 14.97 12.59
N TRP A 664 5.14 14.87 12.80
CA TRP A 664 6.16 15.59 12.05
C TRP A 664 7.16 14.58 11.52
N GLN A 665 7.79 14.89 10.39
CA GLN A 665 8.95 14.12 9.94
C GLN A 665 10.16 14.54 10.77
N PHE A 666 10.94 13.56 11.24
CA PHE A 666 12.08 13.73 12.12
C PHE A 666 13.29 12.93 11.65
N ARG A 667 14.48 13.52 11.76
CA ARG A 667 15.77 12.91 11.40
C ARG A 667 16.86 13.44 12.32
N ILE A 668 17.82 12.59 12.70
CA ILE A 668 19.01 13.00 13.46
C ILE A 668 20.21 13.22 12.54
N GLY A 669 21.12 14.09 12.97
CA GLY A 669 22.26 14.57 12.17
C GLY A 669 22.13 16.06 11.84
N ASP A 670 23.11 16.61 11.11
CA ASP A 670 23.18 18.06 10.87
C ASP A 670 23.61 18.41 9.44
N ASP A 671 22.75 18.12 8.46
CA ASP A 671 22.94 18.57 7.08
C ASP A 671 22.09 19.84 6.80
N PRO A 672 22.69 20.99 6.48
CA PRO A 672 21.96 22.23 6.21
C PRO A 672 21.01 22.12 5.01
N LYS A 673 21.16 21.14 4.12
CA LYS A 673 20.22 20.90 3.01
C LYS A 673 18.82 20.51 3.49
N TRP A 674 18.69 20.01 4.71
CA TRP A 674 17.41 19.61 5.30
C TRP A 674 16.50 20.77 5.67
N CYS A 675 16.99 22.02 5.59
CA CYS A 675 16.15 23.21 5.72
C CYS A 675 15.08 23.37 4.63
N ASN A 676 15.14 22.56 3.57
CA ASN A 676 14.19 22.58 2.47
C ASN A 676 13.95 21.18 1.87
N ILE A 677 12.93 21.06 1.01
CA ILE A 677 12.64 19.87 0.20
C ILE A 677 12.79 20.26 -1.28
N PRO A 678 13.59 19.55 -2.10
CA PRO A 678 13.72 19.83 -3.53
C PRO A 678 12.48 19.40 -4.33
N LEU A 679 12.06 20.24 -5.29
CA LEU A 679 10.79 20.19 -6.05
C LEU A 679 9.55 20.26 -5.14
N PRO A 680 8.46 20.93 -5.56
CA PRO A 680 7.74 21.80 -4.64
C PRO A 680 7.19 20.99 -3.46
N ALA A 681 7.52 21.44 -2.25
CA ALA A 681 7.26 20.75 -0.98
C ALA A 681 5.82 20.21 -0.87
N ARG A 682 4.87 20.85 -1.57
CA ARG A 682 3.47 20.45 -1.73
C ARG A 682 3.20 19.06 -2.30
N TYR A 683 4.14 18.46 -3.06
CA TYR A 683 3.96 17.12 -3.63
C TYR A 683 4.71 16.04 -2.83
N GLY A 684 5.86 16.37 -2.24
CA GLY A 684 6.71 15.39 -1.54
C GLY A 684 6.35 15.16 -0.07
N THR A 685 5.54 16.02 0.56
CA THR A 685 5.21 15.87 1.98
C THR A 685 4.05 14.90 2.18
N SER A 686 4.21 13.97 3.13
CA SER A 686 3.18 13.00 3.49
C SER A 686 1.92 13.68 4.05
N PRO A 687 0.70 13.24 3.68
CA PRO A 687 -0.56 13.77 4.23
C PRO A 687 -0.68 13.77 5.75
N ASP A 688 0.00 12.86 6.44
CA ASP A 688 -0.06 12.73 7.89
C ASP A 688 0.82 13.75 8.64
N VAL A 689 1.65 14.53 7.92
CA VAL A 689 2.44 15.64 8.48
C VAL A 689 2.02 17.01 7.92
N LEU A 690 0.83 17.10 7.32
CA LEU A 690 0.21 18.35 6.88
C LEU A 690 -0.80 18.87 7.92
N PHE A 691 -0.71 20.16 8.20
CA PHE A 691 -1.62 20.90 9.07
C PHE A 691 -2.43 21.91 8.27
N GLU A 692 -3.72 22.04 8.60
CA GLU A 692 -4.64 23.00 7.98
C GLU A 692 -5.48 23.66 9.09
N PRO A 693 -5.78 24.97 8.97
CA PRO A 693 -6.56 25.71 9.95
C PRO A 693 -8.08 25.44 9.93
#